data_AF-A0AAW0D5B6-F1
#
_entry.id   AF-A0AAW0D5B6-F1
#
_cell.length_a   1.000
_cell.length_b   1.000
_cell.length_c   1.000
_cell.angle_alpha   90.00
_cell.angle_beta   90.00
_cell.angle_gamma   90.00
#
_symmetry.space_group_name_H-M   'P 1'
#
loop_
_entity.id
_entity.type
_entity.pdbx_description
1 polymer ?
#
loop_
_entity_poly.entity_id
_entity_poly.type
_entity_poly.pdbx_seq_one_letter_code
_entity_poly.pdbx_strand_id
1 'polypeptide(L)'
;MCSHFKFGAQKPPISPSGLNFCVCVRVLCGGKGYFPLESEYKEYLAKIPNSTEDKRKFKNMAVTGTVNCQCSHVFVLSCVDLHYGEKFANADKTLAMELEQHGPGAEEFDFTLRIETEDIDEVTTYDIACEYFVNLEERFKTHFPHLVPRLQRMRWGIPALHVQGHQDSCTYLFGTAYMECVGHFHGETAEQYWPGLNQLGPHVRQMNNGHRQDTMIVHHGDWNYKKTAQLASDLAAEILDAKKKYIAKRNHFIGLSLSFKDRVEKWRAMPRVVSKIGKEAVSVYKHRETKVPSQSAIFQKMLNDTGTFSQTMVPKNRVAQFMDESLKIQDLQRKVRDLISDTNEHDLQARRKEITVRTSKLRMRMEAWRKVQKELMPRVGDRIAEQTLSAPAIHDEKLLLPSDFSSDNERLELDIANLAAEEIRWREAQAFDALRAIQNIVKTISALRGRKIKNDRQQKQNTRAVDNILEATKLRDQHMDLYEIARQALIALNGPTKFPLLTESDLYMKPVLDKRRVGDSHRTDGALWRHPAAIPVEEAEAVSTTIISANNPGPHKQSEGGQPKQMTSAENRPDGWLWQLGKLTKLTASEMEEWSSEGDRVQWFRAEAEMQRWQEQYEQKLAELLRTRRSFKRMDQTWTTLAAQPSESRVGYSAYARQKAVMYRKRAELAEKLIADIGYSDLLEPDASLVERIQREREEQERVLAKAMSIS
;
A
#
# COMPACT_ATOMS: atom_id res chain seq x y z
N MET A 1 6.51 10.83 23.22
CA MET A 1 6.59 9.96 24.40
C MET A 1 7.59 8.80 24.26
N CYS A 2 8.03 8.38 23.06
CA CYS A 2 8.89 7.18 22.87
C CYS A 2 10.44 7.42 22.73
N SER A 3 11.03 8.44 23.35
CA SER A 3 12.40 8.89 22.99
C SER A 3 13.59 8.09 23.55
N HIS A 4 13.39 7.05 24.38
CA HIS A 4 14.49 6.46 25.19
C HIS A 4 14.63 4.92 25.20
N PHE A 5 13.84 4.15 24.44
CA PHE A 5 13.91 2.68 24.51
C PHE A 5 14.83 2.06 23.45
N LYS A 6 15.71 1.14 23.87
CA LYS A 6 16.52 0.27 22.99
C LYS A 6 15.61 -0.83 22.45
N PHE A 7 15.18 -0.72 21.20
CA PHE A 7 14.43 -1.77 20.52
C PHE A 7 15.42 -2.74 19.86
N GLY A 8 15.27 -4.05 20.13
CA GLY A 8 15.79 -5.08 19.25
C GLY A 8 14.97 -5.15 17.96
N ALA A 9 15.54 -5.68 16.89
CA ALA A 9 14.78 -5.98 15.67
C ALA A 9 13.62 -6.94 15.99
N GLN A 10 12.52 -6.85 15.24
CA GLN A 10 11.48 -7.88 15.31
C GLN A 10 12.07 -9.25 14.98
N LYS A 11 11.57 -10.28 15.67
CA LYS A 11 11.99 -11.66 15.41
C LYS A 11 11.58 -12.06 13.99
N PRO A 12 12.43 -12.80 13.25
CA PRO A 12 12.04 -13.40 11.99
C PRO A 12 10.91 -14.42 12.23
N PRO A 13 10.12 -14.77 11.19
CA PRO A 13 9.11 -15.82 11.29
C PRO A 13 9.76 -17.18 11.66
N ILE A 14 9.02 -18.02 12.38
CA ILE A 14 9.52 -19.32 12.88
C ILE A 14 9.66 -20.35 11.75
N SER A 15 8.78 -20.32 10.75
CA SER A 15 8.82 -21.26 9.62
C SER A 15 9.30 -20.60 8.31
N PRO A 16 10.26 -21.20 7.59
CA PRO A 16 10.69 -20.74 6.26
C PRO A 16 9.64 -20.95 5.16
N SER A 17 8.56 -21.72 5.40
CA SER A 17 7.47 -21.89 4.43
C SER A 17 6.55 -20.65 4.35
N GLY A 18 6.64 -19.74 5.32
CA GLY A 18 5.94 -18.46 5.35
C GLY A 18 4.43 -18.52 5.57
N LEU A 19 3.93 -19.66 6.05
CA LEU A 19 2.51 -19.88 6.27
C LEU A 19 2.16 -19.72 7.75
N ASN A 20 1.69 -18.53 8.13
CA ASN A 20 1.06 -18.31 9.43
C ASN A 20 -0.43 -18.58 9.37
N PHE A 21 -0.93 -19.25 10.39
CA PHE A 21 -2.31 -19.69 10.37
C PHE A 21 -2.98 -19.47 11.72
N CYS A 22 -4.10 -18.77 11.72
CA CYS A 22 -4.93 -18.64 12.91
C CYS A 22 -5.65 -19.98 13.19
N VAL A 23 -5.70 -20.37 14.47
CA VAL A 23 -6.45 -21.54 14.96
C VAL A 23 -7.59 -21.02 15.82
N CYS A 24 -8.81 -20.96 15.29
CA CYS A 24 -10.00 -20.68 16.10
C CYS A 24 -10.68 -21.99 16.48
N VAL A 25 -10.26 -22.58 17.60
CA VAL A 25 -11.04 -23.61 18.28
C VAL A 25 -11.26 -23.21 19.72
N ARG A 26 -12.52 -23.28 20.17
CA ARG A 26 -12.95 -22.79 21.49
C ARG A 26 -12.89 -23.87 22.54
N VAL A 27 -12.32 -23.51 23.69
CA VAL A 27 -12.65 -24.05 25.00
C VAL A 27 -13.10 -22.86 25.85
N LEU A 28 -14.30 -22.93 26.45
CA LEU A 28 -14.77 -21.91 27.38
C LEU A 28 -13.87 -21.97 28.63
N CYS A 29 -13.36 -20.83 29.11
CA CYS A 29 -12.57 -20.78 30.35
C CYS A 29 -13.36 -21.42 31.50
N GLY A 30 -12.68 -22.24 32.31
CA GLY A 30 -13.24 -22.98 33.45
C GLY A 30 -14.15 -22.14 34.35
N GLY A 31 -15.46 -22.18 34.06
CA GLY A 31 -16.53 -21.71 34.94
C GLY A 31 -17.17 -20.34 34.65
N LYS A 32 -16.64 -19.48 33.77
CA LYS A 32 -17.24 -18.14 33.48
C LYS A 32 -17.17 -17.67 32.02
N GLY A 33 -17.03 -18.60 31.07
CA GLY A 33 -17.10 -18.28 29.64
C GLY A 33 -15.89 -17.51 29.15
N TYR A 34 -15.98 -16.16 29.09
CA TYR A 34 -14.90 -15.28 28.63
C TYR A 34 -14.18 -14.53 29.75
N PHE A 35 -14.77 -14.49 30.96
CA PHE A 35 -14.21 -13.78 32.11
C PHE A 35 -13.44 -14.72 33.05
N PRO A 36 -12.41 -14.22 33.76
CA PRO A 36 -11.77 -14.99 34.83
C PRO A 36 -12.71 -15.15 36.03
N LEU A 37 -12.40 -16.10 36.91
CA LEU A 37 -13.05 -16.14 38.22
C LEU A 37 -12.75 -14.86 38.99
N GLU A 38 -13.77 -14.33 39.67
CA GLU A 38 -13.68 -13.01 40.30
C GLU A 38 -12.67 -13.00 41.46
N SER A 39 -12.58 -14.10 42.22
CA SER A 39 -11.58 -14.29 43.28
C SER A 39 -10.16 -14.27 42.72
N GLU A 40 -9.88 -15.08 41.70
CA GLU A 40 -8.57 -15.16 41.05
C GLU A 40 -8.14 -13.82 40.47
N TYR A 41 -9.08 -13.10 39.85
CA TYR A 41 -8.76 -11.80 39.26
C TYR A 41 -8.47 -10.73 40.32
N LYS A 42 -9.23 -10.72 41.42
CA LYS A 42 -8.97 -9.83 42.56
C LYS A 42 -7.63 -10.14 43.22
N GLU A 43 -7.29 -11.42 43.40
CA GLU A 43 -6.00 -11.84 43.94
C GLU A 43 -4.84 -11.44 43.03
N TYR A 44 -5.00 -11.59 41.72
CA TYR A 44 -4.02 -11.12 40.74
C TYR A 44 -3.81 -9.61 40.83
N LEU A 45 -4.89 -8.82 40.81
CA LEU A 45 -4.80 -7.36 40.89
C LEU A 45 -4.21 -6.88 42.23
N ALA A 46 -4.46 -7.59 43.33
CA ALA A 46 -3.89 -7.25 44.64
C ALA A 46 -2.36 -7.40 44.71
N LYS A 47 -1.77 -8.24 43.85
CA LYS A 47 -0.31 -8.43 43.75
C LYS A 47 0.39 -7.31 42.95
N ILE A 48 -0.37 -6.41 42.33
CA ILE A 48 0.16 -5.41 41.40
C ILE A 48 0.25 -4.05 42.12
N PRO A 49 1.37 -3.32 42.01
CA PRO A 49 1.51 -2.02 42.64
C PRO A 49 0.43 -1.04 42.17
N ASN A 50 -0.14 -0.29 43.12
CA ASN A 50 -1.13 0.74 42.80
C ASN A 50 -0.49 1.85 41.94
N SER A 51 -1.08 2.11 40.77
CA SER A 51 -0.73 3.27 39.93
C SER A 51 -1.37 4.56 40.47
N THR A 52 -0.66 5.68 40.32
CA THR A 52 -1.15 7.05 40.58
C THR A 52 -2.00 7.54 39.42
N GLU A 53 -3.22 7.02 39.30
CA GLU A 53 -4.19 7.47 38.28
C GLU A 53 -5.18 8.49 38.84
N ASP A 54 -5.66 9.38 37.96
CA ASP A 54 -6.65 10.40 38.30
C ASP A 54 -8.04 9.77 38.47
N LYS A 55 -8.33 9.37 39.72
CA LYS A 55 -9.59 8.73 40.13
C LYS A 55 -10.83 9.64 39.93
N ARG A 56 -10.66 10.93 39.57
CA ARG A 56 -11.75 11.89 39.41
C ARG A 56 -12.74 11.52 38.30
N LYS A 57 -12.26 10.98 37.17
CA LYS A 57 -13.11 10.62 36.01
C LYS A 57 -14.06 9.44 36.30
N PHE A 58 -13.68 8.55 37.20
CA PHE A 58 -14.37 7.28 37.45
C PHE A 58 -15.04 7.22 38.82
N LYS A 59 -15.34 8.38 39.39
CA LYS A 59 -15.98 8.48 40.71
C LYS A 59 -17.31 7.72 40.72
N ASN A 60 -17.54 6.92 41.76
CA ASN A 60 -18.74 6.09 41.96
C ASN A 60 -18.94 4.96 40.92
N MET A 61 -17.90 4.53 40.21
CA MET A 61 -17.95 3.35 39.34
C MET A 61 -17.12 2.21 39.92
N ALA A 62 -17.74 1.04 40.12
CA ALA A 62 -17.05 -0.16 40.55
C ALA A 62 -16.25 -0.81 39.40
N VAL A 63 -16.83 -0.82 38.21
CA VAL A 63 -16.19 -1.26 36.96
C VAL A 63 -16.31 -0.13 35.95
N THR A 64 -15.20 0.22 35.31
CA THR A 64 -15.09 1.40 34.42
C THR A 64 -15.12 1.05 32.94
N GLY A 65 -15.01 -0.25 32.60
CA GLY A 65 -14.97 -0.76 31.24
C GLY A 65 -14.45 -2.20 31.24
N THR A 66 -14.09 -2.69 30.05
CA THR A 66 -13.54 -4.02 29.84
C THR A 66 -12.43 -4.00 28.82
N VAL A 67 -11.49 -4.95 28.91
CA VAL A 67 -10.47 -5.22 27.88
C VAL A 67 -10.72 -6.61 27.32
N ASN A 68 -10.63 -6.74 26.00
CA ASN A 68 -10.82 -8.00 25.28
C ASN A 68 -9.52 -8.39 24.57
N CYS A 69 -9.21 -9.69 24.55
CA CYS A 69 -8.32 -10.26 23.54
C CYS A 69 -9.20 -10.87 22.44
N GLN A 70 -8.85 -10.58 21.19
CA GLN A 70 -9.60 -10.99 20.02
C GLN A 70 -8.66 -11.54 18.94
N CYS A 71 -9.10 -12.54 18.19
CA CYS A 71 -8.36 -12.98 17.01
C CYS A 71 -8.58 -12.04 15.81
N SER A 72 -7.83 -12.25 14.72
CA SER A 72 -7.93 -11.46 13.49
C SER A 72 -9.34 -11.49 12.84
N HIS A 73 -10.12 -12.56 13.04
CA HIS A 73 -11.52 -12.66 12.59
C HIS A 73 -12.53 -11.98 13.53
N VAL A 74 -12.04 -11.29 14.56
CA VAL A 74 -12.84 -10.56 15.55
C VAL A 74 -13.68 -11.50 16.43
N PHE A 75 -13.17 -12.69 16.74
CA PHE A 75 -13.76 -13.49 17.81
C PHE A 75 -13.27 -12.97 19.16
N VAL A 76 -14.19 -12.75 20.10
CA VAL A 76 -13.82 -12.51 21.50
C VAL A 76 -13.31 -13.82 22.10
N LEU A 77 -12.07 -13.81 22.60
CA LEU A 77 -11.38 -14.97 23.19
C LEU A 77 -11.38 -14.91 24.71
N SER A 78 -11.07 -13.74 25.26
CA SER A 78 -11.05 -13.47 26.70
C SER A 78 -11.42 -12.02 26.97
N CYS A 79 -11.94 -11.76 28.16
CA CYS A 79 -12.40 -10.45 28.61
C CYS A 79 -12.12 -10.26 30.10
N VAL A 80 -11.66 -9.07 30.51
CA VAL A 80 -11.49 -8.71 31.92
C VAL A 80 -12.08 -7.34 32.23
N ASP A 81 -12.46 -7.15 33.50
CA ASP A 81 -13.00 -5.89 33.99
C ASP A 81 -11.93 -4.87 34.32
N LEU A 82 -12.18 -3.61 33.95
CA LEU A 82 -11.34 -2.47 34.30
C LEU A 82 -11.78 -1.85 35.62
N HIS A 83 -10.81 -1.61 36.50
CA HIS A 83 -10.99 -0.94 37.78
C HIS A 83 -10.10 0.30 37.77
N TYR A 84 -10.69 1.45 37.44
CA TYR A 84 -10.05 2.77 37.29
C TYR A 84 -9.34 3.05 35.94
N GLY A 85 -9.82 2.43 34.86
CA GLY A 85 -9.22 2.57 33.52
C GLY A 85 -8.33 1.40 33.16
N GLU A 86 -7.75 1.46 31.97
CA GLU A 86 -6.91 0.40 31.41
C GLU A 86 -5.49 0.45 31.99
N LYS A 87 -5.00 -0.69 32.46
CA LYS A 87 -3.63 -0.90 32.91
C LYS A 87 -3.03 -2.08 32.16
N PHE A 88 -1.70 -2.13 32.09
CA PHE A 88 -0.99 -3.29 31.56
C PHE A 88 -1.37 -4.59 32.26
N ALA A 89 -1.65 -4.55 33.56
CA ALA A 89 -2.19 -5.67 34.31
C ALA A 89 -3.47 -6.29 33.69
N ASN A 90 -4.39 -5.44 33.21
CA ASN A 90 -5.62 -5.91 32.59
C ASN A 90 -5.32 -6.62 31.26
N ALA A 91 -4.47 -6.01 30.42
CA ALA A 91 -4.03 -6.62 29.17
C ALA A 91 -3.26 -7.93 29.41
N ASP A 92 -2.35 -7.96 30.39
CA ASP A 92 -1.55 -9.14 30.76
C ASP A 92 -2.45 -10.32 31.15
N LYS A 93 -3.45 -10.09 32.03
CA LYS A 93 -4.37 -11.17 32.44
C LYS A 93 -5.24 -11.65 31.28
N THR A 94 -5.72 -10.73 30.45
CA THR A 94 -6.55 -11.07 29.28
C THR A 94 -5.76 -11.93 28.29
N LEU A 95 -4.51 -11.56 28.02
CA LEU A 95 -3.58 -12.32 27.19
C LEU A 95 -3.24 -13.67 27.82
N ALA A 96 -2.91 -13.71 29.12
CA ALA A 96 -2.58 -14.96 29.81
C ALA A 96 -3.73 -15.98 29.72
N MET A 97 -4.98 -15.53 29.92
CA MET A 97 -6.16 -16.38 29.77
C MET A 97 -6.31 -16.95 28.36
N GLU A 98 -5.98 -16.17 27.33
CA GLU A 98 -6.04 -16.63 25.94
C GLU A 98 -4.93 -17.65 25.64
N LEU A 99 -3.69 -17.37 26.06
CA LEU A 99 -2.56 -18.29 25.87
C LEU A 99 -2.76 -19.60 26.64
N GLU A 100 -3.42 -19.57 27.80
CA GLU A 100 -3.78 -20.75 28.61
C GLU A 100 -4.83 -21.63 27.93
N GLN A 101 -5.78 -21.06 27.17
CA GLN A 101 -6.77 -21.85 26.41
C GLN A 101 -6.13 -22.74 25.34
N HIS A 102 -4.88 -22.44 24.94
CA HIS A 102 -4.19 -23.10 23.84
C HIS A 102 -2.86 -23.77 24.27
N GLY A 103 -2.62 -23.95 25.57
CA GLY A 103 -1.37 -24.49 26.12
C GLY A 103 -1.35 -26.03 26.30
N PRO A 104 -0.15 -26.63 26.44
CA PRO A 104 -0.01 -28.05 26.81
C PRO A 104 -0.57 -28.27 28.23
N GLY A 105 -1.61 -29.09 28.36
CA GLY A 105 -2.32 -29.33 29.62
C GLY A 105 -3.84 -29.15 29.57
N ALA A 106 -4.42 -28.73 28.44
CA ALA A 106 -5.86 -28.82 28.18
C ALA A 106 -6.27 -30.29 27.89
N GLU A 107 -6.04 -31.19 28.85
CA GLU A 107 -6.11 -32.65 28.67
C GLU A 107 -7.52 -33.18 28.33
N GLU A 108 -8.60 -32.45 28.66
CA GLU A 108 -9.96 -32.85 28.26
C GLU A 108 -10.32 -32.48 26.80
N PHE A 109 -9.51 -31.64 26.15
CA PHE A 109 -9.70 -31.21 24.76
C PHE A 109 -8.36 -31.24 24.01
N ASP A 110 -7.76 -32.43 23.88
CA ASP A 110 -6.63 -32.76 22.99
C ASP A 110 -7.05 -32.58 21.51
N PHE A 111 -7.31 -31.33 21.08
CA PHE A 111 -7.95 -31.05 19.79
C PHE A 111 -7.35 -29.88 18.99
N THR A 112 -6.52 -29.03 19.57
CA THR A 112 -5.72 -28.11 18.73
C THR A 112 -4.48 -28.85 18.27
N LEU A 113 -4.49 -29.31 17.01
CA LEU A 113 -3.34 -29.63 16.17
C LEU A 113 -2.04 -29.82 16.98
N ARG A 114 -1.64 -31.07 17.25
CA ARG A 114 -0.24 -31.41 17.52
C ARG A 114 0.61 -31.21 16.25
N ILE A 115 0.49 -30.06 15.60
CA ILE A 115 1.69 -29.40 15.12
C ILE A 115 2.28 -28.88 16.41
N GLU A 116 3.43 -29.40 16.80
CA GLU A 116 4.13 -29.00 18.01
C GLU A 116 3.95 -27.49 18.19
N THR A 117 3.36 -27.06 19.30
CA THR A 117 3.07 -25.64 19.58
C THR A 117 4.31 -24.76 19.48
N GLU A 118 5.49 -25.38 19.32
CA GLU A 118 6.82 -24.85 19.05
C GLU A 118 6.97 -24.21 17.64
N ASP A 119 6.22 -24.67 16.63
CA ASP A 119 6.38 -24.25 15.21
C ASP A 119 5.38 -23.17 14.72
N ILE A 120 4.46 -22.72 15.58
CA ILE A 120 3.45 -21.71 15.21
C ILE A 120 4.00 -20.30 15.48
N ASP A 121 4.10 -19.48 14.43
CA ASP A 121 4.44 -18.07 14.56
C ASP A 121 3.19 -17.23 14.89
N GLU A 122 3.16 -16.71 16.11
CA GLU A 122 2.05 -15.97 16.71
C GLU A 122 2.29 -14.47 16.59
N VAL A 123 1.33 -13.75 16.01
CA VAL A 123 1.40 -12.29 15.85
C VAL A 123 0.26 -11.61 16.59
N THR A 124 0.61 -10.70 17.50
CA THR A 124 -0.35 -9.92 18.29
C THR A 124 -0.15 -8.44 18.05
N THR A 125 -1.25 -7.70 17.99
CA THR A 125 -1.24 -6.25 17.88
C THR A 125 -1.78 -5.60 19.15
N TYR A 126 -1.17 -4.49 19.55
CA TYR A 126 -1.66 -3.63 20.61
C TYR A 126 -1.27 -2.18 20.30
N ASP A 127 -2.16 -1.22 20.58
CA ASP A 127 -1.98 0.20 20.21
C ASP A 127 -0.63 0.74 20.65
N ILE A 128 -0.23 0.38 21.87
CA ILE A 128 1.04 0.80 22.47
C ILE A 128 2.01 -0.38 22.62
N ALA A 129 2.01 -1.33 21.68
CA ALA A 129 2.90 -2.50 21.70
C ALA A 129 4.38 -2.11 21.90
N CYS A 130 4.82 -0.98 21.33
CA CYS A 130 6.19 -0.48 21.50
C CYS A 130 6.56 -0.07 22.94
N GLU A 131 5.58 0.14 23.81
CA GLU A 131 5.80 0.40 25.25
C GLU A 131 5.42 -0.83 26.09
N TYR A 132 4.32 -1.48 25.74
CA TYR A 132 3.77 -2.63 26.45
C TYR A 132 4.73 -3.83 26.51
N PHE A 133 5.29 -4.22 25.36
CA PHE A 133 6.14 -5.40 25.21
C PHE A 133 7.45 -5.30 26.00
N VAL A 134 7.97 -4.09 26.22
CA VAL A 134 9.32 -3.85 26.81
C VAL A 134 9.47 -4.53 28.17
N ASN A 135 8.46 -4.43 29.02
CA ASN A 135 8.47 -5.02 30.36
C ASN A 135 7.51 -6.22 30.47
N LEU A 136 6.96 -6.68 29.35
CA LEU A 136 5.94 -7.74 29.34
C LEU A 136 6.51 -9.05 29.85
N GLU A 137 7.70 -9.43 29.39
CA GLU A 137 8.38 -10.66 29.81
C GLU A 137 8.62 -10.69 31.32
N GLU A 138 9.09 -9.59 31.92
CA GLU A 138 9.33 -9.51 33.37
C GLU A 138 8.02 -9.60 34.18
N ARG A 139 6.94 -9.00 33.69
CA ARG A 139 5.61 -9.15 34.30
C ARG A 139 5.11 -10.59 34.19
N PHE A 140 5.30 -11.25 33.04
CA PHE A 140 4.93 -12.65 32.85
C PHE A 140 5.78 -13.61 33.68
N LYS A 141 7.09 -13.39 33.84
CA LYS A 141 7.93 -14.17 34.78
C LYS A 141 7.39 -14.13 36.21
N THR A 142 6.86 -12.99 36.62
CA THR A 142 6.33 -12.78 37.98
C THR A 142 4.97 -13.44 38.18
N HIS A 143 4.07 -13.32 37.21
CA HIS A 143 2.66 -13.68 37.38
C HIS A 143 2.20 -14.92 36.61
N PHE A 144 2.85 -15.24 35.48
CA PHE A 144 2.49 -16.34 34.57
C PHE A 144 3.75 -17.03 33.99
N PRO A 145 4.67 -17.55 34.84
CA PRO A 145 6.00 -18.00 34.39
C PRO A 145 5.95 -19.13 33.36
N HIS A 146 4.91 -19.98 33.40
CA HIS A 146 4.71 -21.08 32.45
C HIS A 146 4.41 -20.61 31.03
N LEU A 147 3.94 -19.36 30.83
CA LEU A 147 3.63 -18.79 29.52
C LEU A 147 4.81 -18.05 28.88
N VAL A 148 5.89 -17.79 29.63
CA VAL A 148 7.06 -17.04 29.15
C VAL A 148 7.69 -17.68 27.90
N PRO A 149 7.87 -19.02 27.79
CA PRO A 149 8.43 -19.63 26.58
C PRO A 149 7.59 -19.40 25.32
N ARG A 150 6.26 -19.34 25.46
CA ARG A 150 5.35 -19.01 24.35
C ARG A 150 5.43 -17.52 24.01
N LEU A 151 5.37 -16.67 25.04
CA LEU A 151 5.49 -15.21 24.89
C LEU A 151 6.75 -14.80 24.13
N GLN A 152 7.89 -15.45 24.42
CA GLN A 152 9.15 -15.20 23.74
C GLN A 152 9.10 -15.54 22.24
N ARG A 153 8.17 -16.37 21.77
CA ARG A 153 8.05 -16.72 20.34
C ARG A 153 7.11 -15.79 19.57
N MET A 154 6.31 -14.99 20.29
CA MET A 154 5.34 -14.07 19.69
C MET A 154 6.02 -12.85 19.03
N ARG A 155 5.44 -12.39 17.93
CA ARG A 155 5.76 -11.12 17.28
C ARG A 155 4.72 -10.06 17.61
N TRP A 156 5.19 -8.82 17.75
CA TRP A 156 4.38 -7.70 18.25
C TRP A 156 4.25 -6.61 17.22
N GLY A 157 3.00 -6.25 16.91
CA GLY A 157 2.65 -5.19 15.97
C GLY A 157 1.84 -4.07 16.61
N ILE A 158 1.75 -2.95 15.90
CA ILE A 158 0.82 -1.87 16.20
C ILE A 158 -0.21 -1.80 15.07
N PRO A 159 -1.51 -1.68 15.37
CA PRO A 159 -2.54 -1.52 14.35
C PRO A 159 -2.25 -0.37 13.35
N ALA A 160 -2.68 -0.54 12.10
CA ALA A 160 -2.26 0.28 10.96
C ALA A 160 -2.63 1.77 11.05
N LEU A 161 -3.74 2.11 11.71
CA LEU A 161 -4.17 3.48 12.03
C LEU A 161 -3.38 4.02 13.22
N HIS A 162 -3.26 3.23 14.28
CA HIS A 162 -2.60 3.64 15.52
C HIS A 162 -1.11 3.94 15.31
N VAL A 163 -0.39 3.12 14.52
CA VAL A 163 1.04 3.29 14.26
C VAL A 163 1.39 4.64 13.59
N GLN A 164 0.42 5.30 12.95
CA GLN A 164 0.62 6.63 12.37
C GLN A 164 0.87 7.71 13.44
N GLY A 165 0.28 7.55 14.63
CA GLY A 165 0.45 8.44 15.77
C GLY A 165 1.76 8.23 16.54
N HIS A 166 2.51 7.17 16.22
CA HIS A 166 3.77 6.84 16.88
C HIS A 166 4.96 7.55 16.22
N GLN A 167 6.10 7.54 16.90
CA GLN A 167 7.37 7.98 16.31
C GLN A 167 7.65 7.24 15.00
N ASP A 168 8.39 7.88 14.09
CA ASP A 168 8.58 7.37 12.73
C ASP A 168 9.19 5.96 12.67
N SER A 169 10.12 5.66 13.56
CA SER A 169 10.72 4.32 13.66
C SER A 169 9.72 3.21 13.97
N CYS A 170 8.64 3.48 14.72
CA CYS A 170 7.63 2.48 15.04
C CYS A 170 6.88 1.98 13.80
N THR A 171 6.73 2.82 12.77
CA THR A 171 6.09 2.42 11.51
C THR A 171 6.82 1.26 10.84
N TYR A 172 8.15 1.23 10.93
CA TYR A 172 8.98 0.20 10.31
C TYR A 172 9.33 -0.95 11.26
N LEU A 173 9.34 -0.68 12.58
CA LEU A 173 9.64 -1.67 13.61
C LEU A 173 8.42 -2.45 14.10
N PHE A 174 7.22 -1.90 14.01
CA PHE A 174 5.99 -2.50 14.57
C PHE A 174 4.81 -2.46 13.58
N GLY A 175 4.94 -1.78 12.44
CA GLY A 175 3.87 -1.75 11.44
C GLY A 175 3.72 -3.11 10.78
N THR A 176 2.53 -3.71 10.89
CA THR A 176 2.23 -5.03 10.29
C THR A 176 2.41 -5.05 8.77
N ALA A 177 2.39 -3.87 8.13
CA ALA A 177 2.63 -3.72 6.71
C ALA A 177 4.06 -4.05 6.25
N TYR A 178 5.00 -4.19 7.18
CA TYR A 178 6.40 -4.57 6.92
C TYR A 178 6.83 -5.82 7.70
N MET A 179 5.86 -6.52 8.29
CA MET A 179 6.08 -7.85 8.86
C MET A 179 5.92 -8.89 7.76
N GLU A 180 6.82 -9.86 7.72
CA GLU A 180 6.71 -11.02 6.84
C GLU A 180 5.67 -12.01 7.39
N CYS A 181 5.02 -12.75 6.49
CA CYS A 181 4.12 -13.85 6.81
C CYS A 181 2.87 -13.42 7.60
N VAL A 182 2.39 -12.19 7.46
CA VAL A 182 1.15 -11.70 8.14
C VAL A 182 0.07 -11.25 7.16
N GLY A 183 0.32 -11.37 5.85
CA GLY A 183 -0.63 -11.00 4.82
C GLY A 183 -1.15 -9.56 4.98
N HIS A 184 -2.48 -9.42 4.98
CA HIS A 184 -3.19 -8.16 5.19
C HIS A 184 -3.74 -7.97 6.61
N PHE A 185 -3.19 -8.68 7.59
CA PHE A 185 -3.49 -8.40 8.99
C PHE A 185 -3.09 -6.96 9.36
N HIS A 186 -4.08 -6.15 9.78
CA HIS A 186 -3.90 -4.73 10.06
C HIS A 186 -4.22 -4.32 11.51
N GLY A 187 -4.65 -5.26 12.36
CA GLY A 187 -4.98 -5.02 13.79
C GLY A 187 -6.28 -4.25 14.04
N GLU A 188 -6.66 -3.32 13.16
CA GLU A 188 -7.88 -2.48 13.33
C GLU A 188 -9.20 -3.25 13.37
N THR A 189 -9.24 -4.52 12.95
CA THR A 189 -10.48 -5.31 13.00
C THR A 189 -10.98 -5.50 14.44
N ALA A 190 -10.09 -5.45 15.44
CA ALA A 190 -10.46 -5.52 16.85
C ALA A 190 -11.42 -4.39 17.28
N GLU A 191 -11.39 -3.25 16.58
CA GLU A 191 -12.27 -2.11 16.86
C GLU A 191 -13.72 -2.32 16.38
N GLN A 192 -13.95 -3.27 15.45
CA GLN A 192 -15.27 -3.48 14.84
C GLN A 192 -16.35 -3.96 15.82
N TYR A 193 -15.94 -4.59 16.92
CA TYR A 193 -16.88 -5.10 17.92
C TYR A 193 -17.41 -3.99 18.86
N TRP A 194 -16.59 -2.97 19.13
CA TRP A 194 -16.91 -1.94 20.14
C TRP A 194 -18.15 -1.11 19.82
N PRO A 195 -18.46 -0.70 18.57
CA PRO A 195 -19.70 0.03 18.27
C PRO A 195 -20.98 -0.73 18.69
N GLY A 196 -20.96 -2.07 18.61
CA GLY A 196 -22.06 -2.91 19.09
C GLY A 196 -22.05 -3.03 20.61
N LEU A 197 -20.90 -3.35 21.21
CA LEU A 197 -20.81 -3.55 22.66
C LEU A 197 -21.01 -2.26 23.46
N ASN A 198 -20.57 -1.10 22.95
CA ASN A 198 -20.70 0.17 23.65
C ASN A 198 -22.17 0.60 23.85
N GLN A 199 -23.09 0.13 23.01
CA GLN A 199 -24.53 0.35 23.21
C GLN A 199 -25.07 -0.42 24.43
N LEU A 200 -24.42 -1.52 24.81
CA LEU A 200 -24.74 -2.28 26.01
C LEU A 200 -24.28 -1.56 27.28
N GLY A 201 -23.23 -0.73 27.20
CA GLY A 201 -22.62 -0.04 28.33
C GLY A 201 -23.61 0.64 29.29
N PRO A 202 -24.52 1.52 28.80
CA PRO A 202 -25.53 2.16 29.64
C PRO A 202 -26.48 1.18 30.34
N HIS A 203 -26.84 0.06 29.69
CA HIS A 203 -27.77 -0.94 30.22
C HIS A 203 -27.14 -1.75 31.36
N VAL A 204 -25.87 -2.13 31.19
CA VAL A 204 -25.19 -2.96 32.19
C VAL A 204 -24.58 -2.17 33.35
N ARG A 205 -24.60 -0.83 33.25
CA ARG A 205 -24.03 0.06 34.28
C ARG A 205 -24.71 -0.04 35.64
N GLN A 206 -26.01 -0.32 35.67
CA GLN A 206 -26.80 -0.43 36.91
C GLN A 206 -26.94 -1.87 37.41
N MET A 207 -26.43 -2.85 36.64
CA MET A 207 -26.50 -4.26 37.01
C MET A 207 -25.46 -4.60 38.08
N ASN A 208 -25.77 -5.61 38.90
CA ASN A 208 -24.76 -6.21 39.77
C ASN A 208 -23.66 -6.89 38.92
N ASN A 209 -22.51 -7.20 39.55
CA ASN A 209 -21.34 -7.67 38.80
C ASN A 209 -21.59 -8.97 38.03
N GLY A 210 -22.26 -9.94 38.66
CA GLY A 210 -22.57 -11.23 38.03
C GLY A 210 -23.49 -11.08 36.83
N HIS A 211 -24.64 -10.40 37.01
CA HIS A 211 -25.61 -10.22 35.93
C HIS A 211 -25.06 -9.39 34.77
N ARG A 212 -24.19 -8.41 35.06
CA ARG A 212 -23.46 -7.67 34.02
C ARG A 212 -22.57 -8.60 33.20
N GLN A 213 -21.73 -9.40 33.86
CA GLN A 213 -20.83 -10.34 33.16
C GLN A 213 -21.63 -11.35 32.34
N ASP A 214 -22.71 -11.93 32.88
CA ASP A 214 -23.58 -12.86 32.15
C ASP A 214 -24.19 -12.21 30.90
N THR A 215 -24.69 -10.99 31.04
CA THR A 215 -25.23 -10.22 29.90
C THR A 215 -24.14 -10.03 28.83
N MET A 216 -22.93 -9.62 29.22
CA MET A 216 -21.81 -9.48 28.29
C MET A 216 -21.43 -10.80 27.63
N ILE A 217 -21.39 -11.91 28.37
CA ILE A 217 -21.08 -13.25 27.84
C ILE A 217 -22.10 -13.65 26.77
N VAL A 218 -23.39 -13.37 26.97
CA VAL A 218 -24.44 -13.62 25.95
C VAL A 218 -24.16 -12.80 24.69
N HIS A 219 -23.83 -11.51 24.82
CA HIS A 219 -23.51 -10.66 23.66
C HIS A 219 -22.21 -11.08 22.95
N HIS A 220 -21.17 -11.49 23.68
CA HIS A 220 -19.97 -12.08 23.11
C HIS A 220 -20.33 -13.39 22.38
N GLY A 221 -21.16 -14.24 22.98
CA GLY A 221 -21.65 -15.50 22.40
C GLY A 221 -22.38 -15.30 21.08
N ASP A 222 -23.34 -14.37 21.03
CA ASP A 222 -24.08 -14.01 19.82
C ASP A 222 -23.16 -13.46 18.72
N TRP A 223 -22.27 -12.51 19.05
CA TRP A 223 -21.30 -11.97 18.10
C TRP A 223 -20.44 -13.08 17.46
N ASN A 224 -19.88 -13.93 18.31
CA ASN A 224 -19.03 -15.03 17.88
C ASN A 224 -19.82 -16.08 17.08
N TYR A 225 -21.08 -16.33 17.42
CA TYR A 225 -21.95 -17.21 16.63
C TYR A 225 -22.20 -16.62 15.23
N LYS A 226 -22.48 -15.32 15.12
CA LYS A 226 -22.66 -14.63 13.84
C LYS A 226 -21.39 -14.69 12.98
N LYS A 227 -20.21 -14.48 13.58
CA LYS A 227 -18.92 -14.67 12.90
C LYS A 227 -18.75 -16.10 12.42
N THR A 228 -19.03 -17.09 13.27
CA THR A 228 -19.01 -18.51 12.90
C THR A 228 -19.98 -18.81 11.75
N ALA A 229 -21.19 -18.22 11.77
CA ALA A 229 -22.22 -18.34 10.71
C ALA A 229 -21.72 -17.95 9.34
N GLN A 230 -20.98 -16.86 9.27
CA GLN A 230 -20.57 -16.27 8.01
C GLN A 230 -19.15 -16.68 7.58
N LEU A 231 -18.34 -17.22 8.50
CA LEU A 231 -16.90 -17.44 8.33
C LEU A 231 -16.51 -18.11 7.00
N ALA A 232 -17.15 -19.21 6.60
CA ALA A 232 -16.79 -19.90 5.36
C ALA A 232 -17.05 -19.04 4.11
N SER A 233 -18.18 -18.34 4.07
CA SER A 233 -18.58 -17.46 2.97
C SER A 233 -17.68 -16.22 2.89
N ASP A 234 -17.36 -15.61 4.03
CA ASP A 234 -16.46 -14.45 4.08
C ASP A 234 -15.06 -14.83 3.63
N LEU A 235 -14.52 -15.96 4.10
CA LEU A 235 -13.22 -16.46 3.69
C LEU A 235 -13.18 -16.77 2.18
N ALA A 236 -14.22 -17.40 1.62
CA ALA A 236 -14.28 -17.66 0.18
C ALA A 236 -14.26 -16.36 -0.64
N ALA A 237 -15.02 -15.34 -0.24
CA ALA A 237 -15.02 -14.03 -0.88
C ALA A 237 -13.65 -13.32 -0.74
N GLU A 238 -13.04 -13.37 0.45
CA GLU A 238 -11.73 -12.80 0.72
C GLU A 238 -10.62 -13.46 -0.12
N ILE A 239 -10.68 -14.78 -0.35
CA ILE A 239 -9.71 -15.50 -1.20
C ILE A 239 -9.76 -14.99 -2.64
N LEU A 240 -10.96 -14.88 -3.23
CA LEU A 240 -11.14 -14.40 -4.61
C LEU A 240 -10.63 -12.96 -4.76
N ASP A 241 -10.99 -12.09 -3.82
CA ASP A 241 -10.57 -10.70 -3.82
C ASP A 241 -9.05 -10.55 -3.63
N ALA A 242 -8.46 -11.30 -2.69
CA ALA A 242 -7.03 -11.31 -2.45
C ALA A 242 -6.25 -11.84 -3.66
N LYS A 243 -6.72 -12.90 -4.33
CA LYS A 243 -6.11 -13.45 -5.55
C LYS A 243 -6.12 -12.44 -6.70
N LYS A 244 -7.25 -11.75 -6.91
CA LYS A 244 -7.36 -10.67 -7.90
C LYS A 244 -6.35 -9.55 -7.63
N LYS A 245 -6.23 -9.13 -6.37
CA LYS A 245 -5.27 -8.09 -5.97
C LYS A 245 -3.82 -8.55 -6.10
N TYR A 246 -3.52 -9.79 -5.72
CA TYR A 246 -2.20 -10.38 -5.89
C TYR A 246 -1.75 -10.32 -7.35
N ILE A 247 -2.59 -10.75 -8.30
CA ILE A 247 -2.27 -10.72 -9.74
C ILE A 247 -1.96 -9.28 -10.20
N ALA A 248 -2.79 -8.31 -9.81
CA ALA A 248 -2.57 -6.91 -10.16
C ALA A 248 -1.24 -6.36 -9.60
N LYS A 249 -0.91 -6.70 -8.35
CA LYS A 249 0.32 -6.26 -7.67
C LYS A 249 1.56 -6.96 -8.22
N ARG A 250 1.47 -8.24 -8.53
CA ARG A 250 2.52 -9.02 -9.21
C ARG A 250 2.86 -8.40 -10.55
N ASN A 251 1.86 -8.16 -11.41
CA ASN A 251 2.09 -7.56 -12.73
C ASN A 251 2.72 -6.16 -12.61
N HIS A 252 2.32 -5.39 -11.60
CA HIS A 252 2.96 -4.09 -11.31
C HIS A 252 4.42 -4.23 -10.86
N PHE A 253 4.70 -5.18 -9.96
CA PHE A 253 6.06 -5.44 -9.48
C PHE A 253 6.99 -5.95 -10.59
N ILE A 254 6.49 -6.81 -11.49
CA ILE A 254 7.20 -7.23 -12.71
C ILE A 254 7.53 -6.02 -13.57
N GLY A 255 6.52 -5.18 -13.87
CA GLY A 255 6.70 -3.98 -14.68
C GLY A 255 7.73 -3.01 -14.10
N LEU A 256 7.78 -2.84 -12.77
CA LEU A 256 8.80 -2.04 -12.09
C LEU A 256 10.18 -2.70 -12.16
N SER A 257 10.25 -4.03 -11.98
CA SER A 257 11.52 -4.77 -12.01
C SER A 257 12.17 -4.72 -13.40
N LEU A 258 11.38 -4.73 -14.47
CA LEU A 258 11.85 -4.52 -15.84
C LEU A 258 12.38 -3.08 -16.02
N SER A 259 11.66 -2.08 -15.53
CA SER A 259 12.10 -0.66 -15.60
C SER A 259 13.41 -0.39 -14.85
N PHE A 260 13.77 -1.22 -13.88
CA PHE A 260 14.96 -1.06 -13.05
C PHE A 260 15.96 -2.22 -13.18
N LYS A 261 15.95 -2.96 -14.30
CA LYS A 261 16.73 -4.20 -14.51
C LYS A 261 18.17 -4.12 -14.00
N ASP A 262 18.88 -3.02 -14.29
CA ASP A 262 20.28 -2.81 -13.89
C ASP A 262 20.51 -2.68 -12.38
N ARG A 263 19.46 -2.37 -11.61
CA ARG A 263 19.52 -2.12 -10.16
C ARG A 263 18.88 -3.24 -9.33
N VAL A 264 18.04 -4.08 -9.94
CA VAL A 264 17.27 -5.12 -9.23
C VAL A 264 18.17 -6.08 -8.47
N GLU A 265 19.25 -6.59 -9.06
CA GLU A 265 20.15 -7.53 -8.36
C GLU A 265 20.79 -6.90 -7.12
N LYS A 266 21.22 -5.64 -7.23
CA LYS A 266 21.76 -4.89 -6.10
C LYS A 266 20.71 -4.69 -5.00
N TRP A 267 19.45 -4.44 -5.36
CA TRP A 267 18.36 -4.28 -4.40
C TRP A 267 17.97 -5.62 -3.76
N ARG A 268 17.90 -6.71 -4.53
CA ARG A 268 17.63 -8.06 -4.02
C ARG A 268 18.63 -8.49 -2.95
N ALA A 269 19.89 -8.09 -3.05
CA ALA A 269 20.91 -8.38 -2.05
C ALA A 269 20.79 -7.57 -0.73
N MET A 270 19.94 -6.53 -0.66
CA MET A 270 19.82 -5.71 0.55
C MET A 270 18.97 -6.39 1.64
N PRO A 271 19.36 -6.33 2.92
CA PRO A 271 18.56 -6.90 4.00
C PRO A 271 17.24 -6.12 4.19
N ARG A 272 16.13 -6.85 4.33
CA ARG A 272 14.81 -6.27 4.66
C ARG A 272 14.68 -5.93 6.15
N VAL A 273 15.62 -6.41 6.97
CA VAL A 273 15.66 -6.20 8.41
C VAL A 273 15.79 -4.73 8.75
N VAL A 274 14.84 -4.22 9.53
CA VAL A 274 14.88 -2.86 10.06
C VAL A 274 15.77 -2.84 11.29
N SER A 275 16.90 -2.14 11.19
CA SER A 275 17.79 -1.93 12.33
C SER A 275 17.62 -0.52 12.88
N LYS A 276 17.79 -0.38 14.20
CA LYS A 276 17.80 0.94 14.85
C LYS A 276 19.24 1.36 15.05
N ILE A 277 19.65 2.45 14.39
CA ILE A 277 20.94 3.10 14.63
C ILE A 277 20.64 4.40 15.41
N GLY A 278 20.92 4.40 16.71
CA GLY A 278 20.58 5.53 17.58
C GLY A 278 19.07 5.70 17.74
N LYS A 279 18.51 6.86 17.34
CA LYS A 279 17.06 7.12 17.34
C LYS A 279 16.37 6.81 16.01
N GLU A 280 17.12 6.58 14.94
CA GLU A 280 16.59 6.40 13.58
C GLU A 280 16.49 4.92 13.22
N ALA A 281 15.38 4.56 12.55
CA ALA A 281 15.23 3.26 11.92
C ALA A 281 15.83 3.32 10.51
N VAL A 282 16.78 2.43 10.21
CA VAL A 282 17.29 2.20 8.87
C VAL A 282 16.44 1.09 8.25
N SER A 283 15.71 1.43 7.20
CA SER A 283 14.79 0.52 6.51
C SER A 283 14.89 0.69 5.01
N VAL A 284 14.82 -0.41 4.27
CA VAL A 284 14.73 -0.36 2.82
C VAL A 284 13.44 0.31 2.32
N TYR A 285 12.41 0.39 3.17
CA TYR A 285 11.11 0.99 2.87
C TYR A 285 11.04 2.50 3.16
N LYS A 286 12.14 3.09 3.66
CA LYS A 286 12.24 4.50 4.06
C LYS A 286 13.32 5.22 3.25
N HIS A 287 13.01 6.46 2.88
CA HIS A 287 13.98 7.43 2.37
C HIS A 287 14.74 8.06 3.54
N ARG A 288 16.08 8.14 3.48
CA ARG A 288 16.90 8.81 4.50
C ARG A 288 16.54 10.30 4.59
N GLU A 289 16.32 10.78 5.82
CA GLU A 289 15.90 12.17 6.08
C GLU A 289 17.05 13.19 5.91
N THR A 290 18.30 12.74 5.96
CA THR A 290 19.49 13.62 5.94
C THR A 290 19.82 14.22 4.58
N LYS A 291 19.15 13.82 3.49
CA LYS A 291 19.48 14.24 2.12
C LYS A 291 18.30 14.82 1.32
N VAL A 292 17.26 15.39 1.96
CA VAL A 292 16.14 16.00 1.19
C VAL A 292 16.61 17.34 0.57
N PRO A 293 16.77 17.46 -0.77
CA PRO A 293 17.28 18.68 -1.41
C PRO A 293 16.34 19.86 -1.12
N SER A 294 16.76 21.13 -1.10
CA SER A 294 15.83 22.28 -0.93
C SER A 294 14.77 22.35 -2.05
N GLN A 295 13.63 23.04 -1.84
CA GLN A 295 12.59 23.15 -2.88
C GLN A 295 13.16 23.79 -4.15
N SER A 296 14.01 24.81 -3.96
CA SER A 296 14.75 25.45 -5.05
C SER A 296 15.72 24.49 -5.73
N ALA A 297 16.40 23.60 -5.00
CA ALA A 297 17.33 22.64 -5.61
C ALA A 297 16.61 21.58 -6.46
N ILE A 298 15.48 21.02 -5.98
CA ILE A 298 14.69 20.07 -6.78
C ILE A 298 14.14 20.75 -8.03
N PHE A 299 13.61 21.97 -7.88
CA PHE A 299 13.09 22.74 -9.01
C PHE A 299 14.20 23.12 -10.02
N GLN A 300 15.36 23.57 -9.56
CA GLN A 300 16.50 23.88 -10.44
C GLN A 300 17.06 22.63 -11.12
N LYS A 301 17.12 21.48 -10.44
CA LYS A 301 17.46 20.20 -11.09
C LYS A 301 16.45 19.86 -12.16
N MET A 302 15.15 19.98 -11.90
CA MET A 302 14.12 19.76 -12.92
C MET A 302 14.35 20.63 -14.15
N LEU A 303 14.65 21.92 -13.99
CA LEU A 303 14.96 22.82 -15.11
C LEU A 303 16.21 22.38 -15.88
N ASN A 304 17.22 21.85 -15.18
CA ASN A 304 18.46 21.37 -15.81
C ASN A 304 18.28 20.00 -16.49
N ASP A 305 17.53 19.08 -15.88
CA ASP A 305 17.24 17.74 -16.40
C ASP A 305 16.30 17.81 -17.62
N THR A 306 15.32 18.73 -17.60
CA THR A 306 14.46 19.01 -18.78
C THR A 306 15.19 19.82 -19.87
N GLY A 307 16.31 20.46 -19.52
CA GLY A 307 17.20 21.16 -20.44
C GLY A 307 18.21 20.27 -21.17
N THR A 308 18.31 18.98 -20.82
CA THR A 308 19.32 18.08 -21.39
C THR A 308 18.68 17.14 -22.41
N PHE A 309 18.33 17.69 -23.57
CA PHE A 309 18.20 16.85 -24.77
C PHE A 309 19.53 16.14 -25.00
N SER A 310 19.45 14.82 -25.09
CA SER A 310 20.56 13.91 -25.36
C SER A 310 21.55 14.49 -26.37
N GLN A 311 22.76 14.83 -25.92
CA GLN A 311 23.93 14.81 -26.79
C GLN A 311 24.30 13.34 -26.99
N THR A 312 23.55 12.62 -27.82
CA THR A 312 24.04 11.39 -28.40
C THR A 312 25.29 11.74 -29.22
N MET A 313 26.46 11.41 -28.66
CA MET A 313 27.69 11.30 -29.41
C MET A 313 27.52 10.20 -30.47
N VAL A 314 27.14 10.60 -31.69
CA VAL A 314 27.33 9.79 -32.90
C VAL A 314 27.81 10.72 -34.01
N PRO A 315 29.09 10.64 -34.44
CA PRO A 315 29.52 11.32 -35.64
C PRO A 315 29.08 10.56 -36.90
N LYS A 316 28.38 11.31 -37.78
CA LYS A 316 28.13 11.14 -39.22
C LYS A 316 26.94 10.26 -39.68
N ASN A 317 25.76 10.88 -39.72
CA ASN A 317 24.99 10.91 -40.97
C ASN A 317 24.18 12.22 -41.06
N ARG A 318 24.12 12.85 -42.23
CA ARG A 318 23.46 14.16 -42.46
C ARG A 318 21.96 14.10 -42.15
N VAL A 319 21.35 12.92 -42.33
CA VAL A 319 19.95 12.63 -41.99
C VAL A 319 19.70 12.71 -40.48
N ALA A 320 20.60 12.17 -39.65
CA ALA A 320 20.45 12.24 -38.19
C ALA A 320 20.46 13.70 -37.68
N GLN A 321 21.36 14.53 -38.22
CA GLN A 321 21.39 15.97 -37.90
C GLN A 321 20.13 16.70 -38.39
N PHE A 322 19.62 16.32 -39.57
CA PHE A 322 18.38 16.83 -40.12
C PHE A 322 17.18 16.51 -39.22
N MET A 323 17.09 15.27 -38.72
CA MET A 323 16.01 14.83 -37.83
C MET A 323 16.09 15.50 -36.45
N ASP A 324 17.26 15.48 -35.82
CA ASP A 324 17.50 16.15 -34.53
C ASP A 324 17.12 17.64 -34.58
N GLU A 325 17.58 18.35 -35.62
CA GLU A 325 17.27 19.77 -35.78
C GLU A 325 15.78 20.01 -36.04
N SER A 326 15.10 19.11 -36.79
CA SER A 326 13.65 19.21 -37.01
C SER A 326 12.85 19.11 -35.71
N LEU A 327 13.18 18.17 -34.83
CA LEU A 327 12.52 18.01 -33.53
C LEU A 327 12.76 19.22 -32.62
N LYS A 328 13.99 19.77 -32.63
CA LYS A 328 14.33 20.99 -31.89
C LYS A 328 13.60 22.22 -32.44
N ILE A 329 13.34 22.28 -33.75
CA ILE A 329 12.52 23.33 -34.35
C ILE A 329 11.06 23.19 -33.92
N GLN A 330 10.47 21.99 -34.00
CA GLN A 330 9.10 21.74 -33.51
C GLN A 330 8.95 22.11 -32.03
N ASP A 331 9.94 21.77 -31.21
CA ASP A 331 9.98 22.15 -29.79
C ASP A 331 10.02 23.68 -29.59
N LEU A 332 10.81 24.39 -30.40
CA LEU A 332 10.87 25.84 -30.36
C LEU A 332 9.59 26.51 -30.88
N GLN A 333 8.96 25.97 -31.93
CA GLN A 333 7.66 26.41 -32.43
C GLN A 333 6.59 26.32 -31.33
N ARG A 334 6.51 25.18 -30.64
CA ARG A 334 5.59 25.00 -29.49
C ARG A 334 5.89 25.99 -28.37
N LYS A 335 7.16 26.14 -27.97
CA LYS A 335 7.57 27.11 -26.94
C LYS A 335 7.18 28.55 -27.27
N VAL A 336 7.20 28.94 -28.55
CA VAL A 336 6.73 30.25 -29.00
C VAL A 336 5.21 30.32 -28.95
N ARG A 337 4.49 29.28 -29.39
CA ARG A 337 3.02 29.21 -29.30
C ARG A 337 2.52 29.31 -27.85
N ASP A 338 3.13 28.56 -26.93
CA ASP A 338 2.80 28.60 -25.50
C ASP A 338 2.98 30.01 -24.94
N LEU A 339 4.09 30.68 -25.27
CA LEU A 339 4.37 32.06 -24.83
C LEU A 339 3.37 33.08 -25.39
N ILE A 340 2.85 32.86 -26.60
CA ILE A 340 1.84 33.72 -27.21
C ILE A 340 0.46 33.47 -26.56
N SER A 341 0.15 32.22 -26.23
CA SER A 341 -1.14 31.82 -25.64
C SER A 341 -1.29 32.15 -24.14
N ASP A 342 -0.19 32.32 -23.40
CA ASP A 342 -0.19 32.61 -21.96
C ASP A 342 -0.67 34.06 -21.69
N THR A 343 -1.94 34.21 -21.30
CA THR A 343 -2.63 35.49 -21.05
C THR A 343 -2.38 36.10 -19.66
N ASN A 344 -1.41 35.62 -18.87
CA ASN A 344 -1.16 36.19 -17.54
C ASN A 344 -0.57 37.61 -17.60
N GLU A 345 -1.08 38.51 -16.75
CA GLU A 345 -0.88 39.97 -16.78
C GLU A 345 0.54 40.48 -16.47
N HIS A 346 1.47 39.63 -16.01
CA HIS A 346 2.80 40.09 -15.60
C HIS A 346 3.79 40.25 -16.78
N ASP A 347 4.18 41.52 -16.98
CA ASP A 347 5.24 42.09 -17.83
C ASP A 347 5.16 41.80 -19.35
N LEU A 348 4.19 42.45 -19.99
CA LEU A 348 4.00 42.47 -21.45
C LEU A 348 5.26 42.89 -22.24
N GLN A 349 6.14 43.73 -21.68
CA GLN A 349 7.32 44.22 -22.42
C GLN A 349 8.46 43.20 -22.44
N ALA A 350 8.79 42.59 -21.29
CA ALA A 350 9.78 41.51 -21.25
C ALA A 350 9.33 40.31 -22.09
N ARG A 351 8.04 39.94 -22.02
CA ARG A 351 7.45 38.87 -22.84
C ARG A 351 7.52 39.18 -24.33
N ARG A 352 7.16 40.40 -24.77
CA ARG A 352 7.22 40.78 -26.18
C ARG A 352 8.66 40.74 -26.72
N LYS A 353 9.64 41.14 -25.91
CA LYS A 353 11.07 40.99 -26.23
C LYS A 353 11.44 39.51 -26.36
N GLU A 354 11.02 38.67 -25.42
CA GLU A 354 11.31 37.23 -25.45
C GLU A 354 10.69 36.54 -26.67
N ILE A 355 9.42 36.83 -26.99
CA ILE A 355 8.75 36.32 -28.19
C ILE A 355 9.54 36.74 -29.44
N THR A 356 9.95 38.01 -29.53
CA THR A 356 10.72 38.51 -30.67
C THR A 356 12.06 37.78 -30.80
N VAL A 357 12.79 37.61 -29.70
CA VAL A 357 14.09 36.91 -29.69
C VAL A 357 13.93 35.44 -30.08
N ARG A 358 12.96 34.72 -29.51
CA ARG A 358 12.72 33.31 -29.83
C ARG A 358 12.22 33.13 -31.27
N THR A 359 11.38 34.04 -31.77
CA THR A 359 10.89 34.05 -33.16
C THR A 359 12.02 34.27 -34.15
N SER A 360 12.93 35.23 -33.88
CA SER A 360 14.11 35.45 -34.72
C SER A 360 15.05 34.24 -34.72
N LYS A 361 15.27 33.62 -33.55
CA LYS A 361 16.06 32.38 -33.45
C LYS A 361 15.42 31.24 -34.21
N LEU A 362 14.09 31.08 -34.11
CA LEU A 362 13.34 30.08 -34.84
C LEU A 362 13.48 30.28 -36.36
N ARG A 363 13.37 31.51 -36.83
CA ARG A 363 13.56 31.86 -38.24
C ARG A 363 14.94 31.45 -38.76
N MET A 364 16.00 31.82 -38.06
CA MET A 364 17.36 31.46 -38.48
C MET A 364 17.57 29.94 -38.55
N ARG A 365 17.06 29.19 -37.57
CA ARG A 365 17.17 27.72 -37.55
C ARG A 365 16.34 27.07 -38.66
N MET A 366 15.12 27.53 -38.89
CA MET A 366 14.27 27.05 -39.96
C MET A 366 14.86 27.32 -41.33
N GLU A 367 15.36 28.52 -41.61
CA GLU A 367 16.01 28.84 -42.89
C GLU A 367 17.24 27.97 -43.15
N ALA A 368 18.07 27.73 -42.13
CA ALA A 368 19.22 26.83 -42.23
C ALA A 368 18.79 25.38 -42.49
N TRP A 369 17.74 24.92 -41.79
CA TRP A 369 17.21 23.58 -41.93
C TRP A 369 16.53 23.33 -43.29
N ARG A 370 15.78 24.32 -43.82
CA ARG A 370 15.14 24.26 -45.14
C ARG A 370 16.16 24.11 -46.28
N LYS A 371 17.37 24.66 -46.14
CA LYS A 371 18.46 24.43 -47.11
C LYS A 371 18.86 22.96 -47.19
N VAL A 372 18.96 22.29 -46.03
CA VAL A 372 19.25 20.86 -45.96
C VAL A 372 18.05 20.03 -46.42
N GLN A 373 16.83 20.47 -46.12
CA GLN A 373 15.60 19.82 -46.59
C GLN A 373 15.52 19.78 -48.12
N LYS A 374 15.91 20.86 -48.81
CA LYS A 374 15.92 20.90 -50.28
C LYS A 374 16.80 19.81 -50.89
N GLU A 375 17.88 19.44 -50.21
CA GLU A 375 18.79 18.40 -50.66
C GLU A 375 18.29 16.98 -50.32
N LEU A 376 17.66 16.80 -49.15
CA LEU A 376 17.20 15.49 -48.66
C LEU A 376 15.76 15.13 -49.07
N MET A 377 14.92 16.13 -49.37
CA MET A 377 13.50 15.99 -49.72
C MET A 377 13.17 16.86 -50.95
N PRO A 378 13.83 16.64 -52.11
CA PRO A 378 13.74 17.54 -53.27
C PRO A 378 12.33 17.66 -53.85
N ARG A 379 11.53 16.58 -53.77
CA ARG A 379 10.15 16.54 -54.31
C ARG A 379 9.11 17.22 -53.41
N VAL A 380 9.49 17.64 -52.20
CA VAL A 380 8.59 18.35 -51.27
C VAL A 380 8.57 19.86 -51.55
N GLY A 381 9.41 20.35 -52.48
CA GLY A 381 9.53 21.76 -52.83
C GLY A 381 8.21 22.45 -53.20
N ASP A 382 7.34 21.77 -53.96
CA ASP A 382 6.05 22.30 -54.38
C ASP A 382 5.12 22.55 -53.17
N ARG A 383 5.12 21.64 -52.20
CA ARG A 383 4.36 21.78 -50.93
C ARG A 383 4.89 22.92 -50.07
N ILE A 384 6.21 23.15 -50.07
CA ILE A 384 6.82 24.29 -49.37
C ILE A 384 6.38 25.60 -50.02
N ALA A 385 6.32 25.66 -51.36
CA ALA A 385 5.87 26.84 -52.08
C ALA A 385 4.39 27.14 -51.80
N GLU A 386 3.52 26.13 -51.82
CA GLU A 386 2.10 26.24 -51.43
C GLU A 386 1.94 26.81 -50.01
N GLN A 387 2.70 26.28 -49.04
CA GLN A 387 2.65 26.78 -47.66
C GLN A 387 3.16 28.23 -47.56
N THR A 388 4.21 28.58 -48.30
CA THR A 388 4.77 29.94 -48.30
C THR A 388 3.75 30.96 -48.82
N LEU A 389 2.93 30.59 -49.81
CA LEU A 389 1.86 31.44 -50.32
C LEU A 389 0.76 31.72 -49.27
N SER A 390 0.49 30.76 -48.39
CA SER A 390 -0.49 30.93 -47.30
C SER A 390 0.02 31.82 -46.15
N ALA A 391 1.33 32.13 -46.13
CA ALA A 391 1.99 32.98 -45.14
C ALA A 391 1.60 32.69 -43.67
N PRO A 392 1.72 31.44 -43.19
CA PRO A 392 1.41 31.10 -41.81
C PRO A 392 2.38 31.80 -40.85
N ALA A 393 1.95 32.01 -39.61
CA ALA A 393 2.88 32.43 -38.57
C ALA A 393 4.00 31.38 -38.42
N ILE A 394 5.24 31.81 -38.21
CA ILE A 394 6.40 30.90 -38.24
C ILE A 394 6.33 29.76 -37.21
N HIS A 395 5.57 29.95 -36.12
CA HIS A 395 5.33 28.93 -35.10
C HIS A 395 4.25 27.90 -35.48
N ASP A 396 3.50 28.15 -36.56
CA ASP A 396 2.46 27.25 -37.10
C ASP A 396 2.83 26.69 -38.48
N GLU A 397 3.94 27.14 -39.05
CA GLU A 397 4.47 26.63 -40.31
C GLU A 397 4.87 25.14 -40.16
N LYS A 398 4.27 24.24 -40.95
CA LYS A 398 4.61 22.81 -40.89
C LYS A 398 6.01 22.56 -41.46
N LEU A 399 6.78 21.70 -40.81
CA LEU A 399 8.09 21.29 -41.31
C LEU A 399 8.00 20.36 -42.51
N LEU A 400 6.83 19.75 -42.76
CA LEU A 400 6.59 18.79 -43.84
C LEU A 400 7.53 17.59 -43.69
N LEU A 401 7.59 17.06 -42.47
CA LEU A 401 8.28 15.81 -42.17
C LEU A 401 7.49 14.62 -42.75
N PRO A 402 8.11 13.44 -42.93
CA PRO A 402 7.39 12.25 -43.36
C PRO A 402 6.10 11.95 -42.57
N SER A 403 6.06 12.28 -41.27
CA SER A 403 4.85 12.15 -40.42
C SER A 403 3.70 13.07 -40.80
N ASP A 404 3.97 14.18 -41.50
CA ASP A 404 2.94 15.15 -41.92
C ASP A 404 2.12 14.65 -43.13
N PHE A 405 2.60 13.60 -43.80
CA PHE A 405 1.92 12.91 -44.91
C PHE A 405 1.33 11.61 -44.40
N SER A 406 0.02 11.40 -44.50
CA SER A 406 -0.64 10.24 -43.87
C SER A 406 -0.66 8.97 -44.72
N SER A 407 -0.39 9.09 -46.03
CA SER A 407 -0.47 8.00 -47.00
C SER A 407 0.91 7.48 -47.37
N ASP A 408 1.12 6.16 -47.29
CA ASP A 408 2.35 5.52 -47.75
C ASP A 408 2.61 5.75 -49.25
N ASN A 409 1.54 5.82 -50.05
CA ASN A 409 1.66 6.11 -51.48
C ASN A 409 2.20 7.53 -51.72
N GLU A 410 1.76 8.51 -50.92
CA GLU A 410 2.26 9.89 -51.02
C GLU A 410 3.75 9.98 -50.62
N ARG A 411 4.17 9.22 -49.61
CA ARG A 411 5.59 9.15 -49.20
C ARG A 411 6.48 8.47 -50.24
N LEU A 412 5.95 7.48 -50.95
CA LEU A 412 6.65 6.81 -52.06
C LEU A 412 6.78 7.75 -53.28
N GLU A 413 5.73 8.48 -53.63
CA GLU A 413 5.74 9.47 -54.71
C GLU A 413 6.76 10.59 -54.44
N LEU A 414 6.83 11.05 -53.19
CA LEU A 414 7.76 12.08 -52.73
C LEU A 414 9.20 11.57 -52.50
N ASP A 415 9.46 10.26 -52.62
CA ASP A 415 10.76 9.61 -52.39
C ASP A 415 11.32 9.82 -50.96
N ILE A 416 10.43 9.75 -49.95
CA ILE A 416 10.76 10.00 -48.54
C ILE A 416 10.55 8.79 -47.62
N ALA A 417 10.30 7.60 -48.18
CA ALA A 417 10.08 6.37 -47.42
C ALA A 417 11.27 5.99 -46.50
N ASN A 418 12.52 6.16 -46.97
CA ASN A 418 13.70 5.92 -46.14
C ASN A 418 13.82 6.92 -44.97
N LEU A 419 13.40 8.17 -45.18
CA LEU A 419 13.35 9.18 -44.12
C LEU A 419 12.24 8.89 -43.12
N ALA A 420 11.11 8.32 -43.56
CA ALA A 420 10.03 7.87 -42.68
C ALA A 420 10.52 6.78 -41.71
N ALA A 421 11.31 5.81 -42.19
CA ALA A 421 11.92 4.76 -41.38
C ALA A 421 12.92 5.29 -40.33
N GLU A 422 13.65 6.36 -40.65
CA GLU A 422 14.47 7.08 -39.67
C GLU A 422 13.57 7.85 -38.69
N GLU A 423 12.55 8.57 -39.16
CA GLU A 423 11.63 9.33 -38.29
C GLU A 423 10.97 8.47 -37.22
N ILE A 424 10.55 7.25 -37.56
CA ILE A 424 9.99 6.31 -36.58
C ILE A 424 10.95 6.14 -35.40
N ARG A 425 12.24 5.85 -35.65
CA ARG A 425 13.25 5.67 -34.58
C ARG A 425 13.42 6.93 -33.73
N TRP A 426 13.41 8.11 -34.35
CA TRP A 426 13.52 9.38 -33.63
C TRP A 426 12.27 9.69 -32.80
N ARG A 427 11.07 9.37 -33.29
CA ARG A 427 9.81 9.56 -32.56
C ARG A 427 9.69 8.57 -31.40
N GLU A 428 10.15 7.33 -31.56
CA GLU A 428 10.24 6.38 -30.44
C GLU A 428 11.17 6.92 -29.34
N ALA A 429 12.36 7.39 -29.71
CA ALA A 429 13.29 8.01 -28.77
C ALA A 429 12.68 9.24 -28.07
N GLN A 430 12.03 10.13 -28.83
CA GLN A 430 11.33 11.30 -28.31
C GLN A 430 10.23 10.91 -27.30
N ALA A 431 9.46 9.87 -27.58
CA ALA A 431 8.43 9.38 -26.68
C ALA A 431 9.03 8.83 -25.38
N PHE A 432 10.12 8.06 -25.45
CA PHE A 432 10.82 7.57 -24.25
C PHE A 432 11.40 8.69 -23.40
N ASP A 433 12.04 9.68 -24.03
CA ASP A 433 12.60 10.84 -23.33
C ASP A 433 11.49 11.67 -22.66
N ALA A 434 10.36 11.87 -23.35
CA ALA A 434 9.20 12.55 -22.79
C ALA A 434 8.62 11.79 -21.59
N LEU A 435 8.45 10.46 -21.67
CA LEU A 435 7.98 9.63 -20.56
C LEU A 435 8.91 9.75 -19.35
N ARG A 436 10.23 9.70 -19.55
CA ARG A 436 11.22 9.84 -18.48
C ARG A 436 11.18 11.22 -17.84
N ALA A 437 11.02 12.27 -18.64
CA ALA A 437 10.83 13.63 -18.13
C ALA A 437 9.55 13.76 -17.29
N ILE A 438 8.42 13.23 -17.77
CA ILE A 438 7.15 13.21 -17.04
C ILE A 438 7.31 12.50 -15.69
N GLN A 439 7.94 11.32 -15.66
CA GLN A 439 8.20 10.57 -14.41
C GLN A 439 9.01 11.41 -13.40
N ASN A 440 10.10 12.05 -13.84
CA ASN A 440 10.94 12.88 -12.98
C ASN A 440 10.18 14.12 -12.44
N ILE A 441 9.35 14.74 -13.28
CA ILE A 441 8.54 15.89 -12.88
C ILE A 441 7.46 15.46 -11.89
N VAL A 442 6.79 14.32 -12.09
CA VAL A 442 5.76 13.82 -11.16
C VAL A 442 6.37 13.47 -9.80
N LYS A 443 7.56 12.82 -9.77
CA LYS A 443 8.32 12.60 -8.53
C LYS A 443 8.60 13.92 -7.81
N THR A 444 9.00 14.93 -8.57
CA THR A 444 9.25 16.28 -8.04
C THR A 444 7.99 16.90 -7.47
N ILE A 445 6.87 16.90 -8.19
CA ILE A 445 5.58 17.42 -7.72
C ILE A 445 5.17 16.74 -6.42
N SER A 446 5.31 15.41 -6.33
CA SER A 446 5.03 14.66 -5.10
C SER A 446 5.92 15.13 -3.94
N ALA A 447 7.21 15.33 -4.17
CA ALA A 447 8.14 15.82 -3.16
C ALA A 447 7.85 17.26 -2.71
N LEU A 448 7.50 18.14 -3.65
CA LEU A 448 7.11 19.52 -3.39
C LEU A 448 5.83 19.60 -2.55
N ARG A 449 4.80 18.81 -2.91
CA ARG A 449 3.55 18.70 -2.13
C ARG A 449 3.81 18.20 -0.71
N GLY A 450 4.62 17.16 -0.56
CA GLY A 450 4.99 16.61 0.75
C GLY A 450 5.67 17.63 1.65
N ARG A 451 6.60 18.43 1.11
CA ARG A 451 7.25 19.49 1.87
C ARG A 451 6.37 20.67 2.21
N LYS A 452 5.52 21.10 1.28
CA LYS A 452 4.53 22.15 1.53
C LYS A 452 3.68 21.83 2.76
N ILE A 453 3.21 20.58 2.88
CA ILE A 453 2.39 20.13 4.02
C ILE A 453 3.17 20.15 5.34
N LYS A 454 4.46 19.78 5.32
CA LYS A 454 5.30 19.63 6.51
C LYS A 454 5.87 20.97 7.00
N ASN A 455 6.37 21.80 6.09
CA ASN A 455 7.29 22.90 6.40
C ASN A 455 6.74 24.30 6.11
N ASP A 456 5.86 24.45 5.12
CA ASP A 456 5.46 25.77 4.62
C ASP A 456 4.17 26.27 5.28
N ARG A 457 4.28 26.63 6.56
CA ARG A 457 3.15 27.09 7.40
C ARG A 457 2.80 28.56 7.21
N GLN A 458 3.77 29.39 6.80
CA GLN A 458 3.59 30.84 6.65
C GLN A 458 3.04 31.21 5.27
N GLN A 459 2.28 32.30 5.17
CA GLN A 459 1.63 32.72 3.92
C GLN A 459 2.62 32.87 2.75
N LYS A 460 3.74 33.58 2.94
CA LYS A 460 4.76 33.77 1.88
C LYS A 460 5.40 32.46 1.42
N GLN A 461 5.67 31.54 2.36
CA GLN A 461 6.24 30.22 2.05
C GLN A 461 5.22 29.37 1.29
N ASN A 462 3.95 29.41 1.72
CA ASN A 462 2.85 28.69 1.10
C ASN A 462 2.61 29.17 -0.33
N THR A 463 2.58 30.49 -0.58
CA THR A 463 2.46 31.05 -1.94
C THR A 463 3.60 30.59 -2.85
N ARG A 464 4.86 30.76 -2.43
CA ARG A 464 6.02 30.28 -3.21
C ARG A 464 5.97 28.77 -3.46
N ALA A 465 5.51 28.00 -2.48
CA ALA A 465 5.39 26.56 -2.62
C ALA A 465 4.31 26.16 -3.64
N VAL A 466 3.18 26.88 -3.66
CA VAL A 466 2.13 26.72 -4.67
C VAL A 466 2.64 27.11 -6.06
N ASP A 467 3.33 28.24 -6.19
CA ASP A 467 3.86 28.71 -7.48
C ASP A 467 4.81 27.69 -8.10
N ASN A 468 5.76 27.16 -7.32
CA ASN A 468 6.67 26.11 -7.77
C ASN A 468 5.95 24.81 -8.17
N ILE A 469 4.85 24.45 -7.46
CA ILE A 469 4.04 23.27 -7.82
C ILE A 469 3.30 23.53 -9.14
N LEU A 470 2.78 24.74 -9.33
CA LEU A 470 2.09 25.13 -10.57
C LEU A 470 3.06 25.12 -11.75
N GLU A 471 4.26 25.67 -11.59
CA GLU A 471 5.30 25.69 -12.62
C GLU A 471 5.76 24.27 -13.00
N ALA A 472 5.99 23.42 -12.00
CA ALA A 472 6.26 21.99 -12.22
C ALA A 472 5.11 21.27 -12.93
N THR A 473 3.86 21.60 -12.61
CA THR A 473 2.67 21.03 -13.24
C THR A 473 2.56 21.47 -14.71
N LYS A 474 2.80 22.76 -15.00
CA LYS A 474 2.85 23.27 -16.37
C LYS A 474 3.93 22.55 -17.20
N LEU A 475 5.11 22.33 -16.62
CA LEU A 475 6.19 21.62 -17.31
C LEU A 475 5.84 20.16 -17.59
N ARG A 476 5.17 19.48 -16.64
CA ARG A 476 4.63 18.12 -16.84
C ARG A 476 3.69 18.09 -18.04
N ASP A 477 2.75 19.02 -18.11
CA ASP A 477 1.73 19.08 -19.17
C ASP A 477 2.39 19.33 -20.53
N GLN A 478 3.40 20.20 -20.59
CA GLN A 478 4.20 20.42 -21.80
C GLN A 478 4.93 19.16 -22.29
N HIS A 479 5.42 18.31 -21.37
CA HIS A 479 6.03 17.03 -21.74
C HIS A 479 4.99 15.97 -22.12
N MET A 480 3.77 16.03 -21.58
CA MET A 480 2.66 15.20 -22.05
C MET A 480 2.26 15.56 -23.49
N ASP A 481 2.25 16.85 -23.84
CA ASP A 481 2.01 17.29 -25.22
C ASP A 481 3.11 16.79 -26.17
N LEU A 482 4.38 16.85 -25.75
CA LEU A 482 5.50 16.27 -26.51
C LEU A 482 5.33 14.77 -26.77
N TYR A 483 4.91 14.04 -25.74
CA TYR A 483 4.62 12.61 -25.86
C TYR A 483 3.48 12.36 -26.86
N GLU A 484 2.39 13.12 -26.77
CA GLU A 484 1.24 12.95 -27.67
C GLU A 484 1.60 13.32 -29.11
N ILE A 485 2.42 14.36 -29.34
CA ILE A 485 2.94 14.71 -30.67
C ILE A 485 3.77 13.54 -31.23
N ALA A 486 4.70 12.99 -30.44
CA ALA A 486 5.51 11.86 -30.88
C ALA A 486 4.65 10.62 -31.18
N ARG A 487 3.65 10.36 -30.34
CA ARG A 487 2.68 9.28 -30.50
C ARG A 487 1.83 9.44 -31.77
N GLN A 488 1.31 10.64 -32.04
CA GLN A 488 0.55 10.93 -33.26
C GLN A 488 1.41 10.78 -34.52
N ALA A 489 2.66 11.23 -34.48
CA ALA A 489 3.61 11.04 -35.59
C ALA A 489 3.87 9.55 -35.85
N LEU A 490 4.06 8.73 -34.80
CA LEU A 490 4.20 7.27 -34.95
C LEU A 490 2.94 6.64 -35.53
N ILE A 491 1.75 7.10 -35.12
CA ILE A 491 0.47 6.61 -35.65
C ILE A 491 0.34 6.93 -37.13
N ALA A 492 0.70 8.15 -37.53
CA ALA A 492 0.72 8.53 -38.94
C ALA A 492 1.71 7.67 -39.74
N LEU A 493 2.90 7.39 -39.20
CA LEU A 493 3.98 6.69 -39.91
C LEU A 493 3.75 5.19 -40.05
N ASN A 494 3.35 4.49 -38.99
CA ASN A 494 3.29 3.03 -38.93
C ASN A 494 1.94 2.45 -38.46
N GLY A 495 0.93 3.29 -38.22
CA GLY A 495 -0.37 2.84 -37.70
C GLY A 495 -0.34 2.56 -36.18
N PRO A 496 -0.99 1.49 -35.67
CA PRO A 496 -1.08 1.23 -34.24
C PRO A 496 0.29 1.25 -33.54
N THR A 497 0.40 2.02 -32.46
CA THR A 497 1.67 2.25 -31.74
C THR A 497 1.69 1.55 -30.39
N LYS A 498 2.88 1.11 -29.95
CA LYS A 498 3.13 0.52 -28.62
C LYS A 498 3.01 1.53 -27.47
N PHE A 499 2.89 2.81 -27.78
CA PHE A 499 2.79 3.91 -26.82
C PHE A 499 1.30 4.22 -26.51
N PRO A 500 0.80 3.88 -25.31
CA PRO A 500 -0.61 4.09 -24.96
C PRO A 500 -0.95 5.57 -24.78
N LEU A 501 -2.23 5.92 -24.87
CA LEU A 501 -2.68 7.26 -24.47
C LEU A 501 -2.43 7.46 -22.98
N LEU A 502 -1.81 8.59 -22.59
CA LEU A 502 -1.59 8.93 -21.18
C LEU A 502 -2.74 9.75 -20.62
N THR A 503 -3.30 9.30 -19.51
CA THR A 503 -4.31 10.01 -18.73
C THR A 503 -3.73 10.49 -17.40
N GLU A 504 -4.43 11.40 -16.70
CA GLU A 504 -3.98 11.83 -15.36
C GLU A 504 -3.88 10.66 -14.36
N SER A 505 -4.74 9.64 -14.49
CA SER A 505 -4.66 8.44 -13.65
C SER A 505 -3.38 7.65 -13.86
N ASP A 506 -2.79 7.68 -15.06
CA ASP A 506 -1.55 6.98 -15.35
C ASP A 506 -0.34 7.63 -14.68
N LEU A 507 -0.44 8.91 -14.34
CA LEU A 507 0.62 9.68 -13.68
C LEU A 507 0.68 9.39 -12.18
N TYR A 508 -0.38 8.85 -11.59
CA TYR A 508 -0.45 8.64 -10.13
C TYR A 508 0.69 7.74 -9.63
N MET A 509 1.41 8.21 -8.61
CA MET A 509 2.46 7.47 -7.92
C MET A 509 2.23 7.54 -6.41
N LYS A 510 2.47 6.45 -5.69
CA LYS A 510 2.48 6.51 -4.23
C LYS A 510 3.63 7.41 -3.73
N PRO A 511 3.39 8.30 -2.75
CA PRO A 511 4.46 9.12 -2.18
C PRO A 511 5.53 8.27 -1.49
N VAL A 512 6.75 8.27 -2.05
CA VAL A 512 7.89 7.52 -1.51
C VAL A 512 8.54 8.18 -0.28
N LEU A 513 8.33 9.49 -0.11
CA LEU A 513 8.87 10.28 1.00
C LEU A 513 7.98 10.28 2.25
N ASP A 514 6.74 9.82 2.13
CA ASP A 514 5.82 9.72 3.24
C ASP A 514 5.76 8.28 3.76
N LYS A 515 5.35 8.16 5.02
CA LYS A 515 4.91 6.88 5.58
C LYS A 515 3.75 6.34 4.74
N ARG A 516 3.67 5.02 4.65
CA ARG A 516 2.52 4.33 4.06
C ARG A 516 1.24 4.75 4.77
N ARG A 517 0.22 5.10 4.01
CA ARG A 517 -1.11 5.48 4.51
C ARG A 517 -2.01 4.24 4.56
N VAL A 518 -3.02 4.31 5.41
CA VAL A 518 -4.08 3.29 5.46
C VAL A 518 -4.78 3.27 4.10
N GLY A 519 -4.93 2.07 3.53
CA GLY A 519 -5.56 1.87 2.22
C GLY A 519 -4.63 1.93 1.00
N ASP A 520 -3.35 2.31 1.15
CA ASP A 520 -2.40 2.37 0.03
C ASP A 520 -2.25 1.03 -0.70
N SER A 521 -2.41 -0.09 0.02
CA SER A 521 -2.36 -1.44 -0.56
C SER A 521 -3.42 -1.72 -1.61
N HIS A 522 -4.57 -1.03 -1.56
CA HIS A 522 -5.67 -1.22 -2.50
C HIS A 522 -5.47 -0.44 -3.81
N ARG A 523 -4.51 0.50 -3.85
CA ARG A 523 -4.23 1.33 -5.03
C ARG A 523 -2.93 0.89 -5.70
N THR A 524 -2.92 0.69 -7.00
CA THR A 524 -1.69 0.52 -7.78
C THR A 524 -1.20 1.88 -8.29
N ASP A 525 0.10 2.00 -8.53
CA ASP A 525 0.60 3.16 -9.26
C ASP A 525 0.06 3.11 -10.70
N GLY A 526 -0.02 4.27 -11.35
CA GLY A 526 -0.52 4.42 -12.71
C GLY A 526 0.35 3.72 -13.75
N ALA A 527 -0.17 3.55 -14.96
CA ALA A 527 0.50 2.76 -16.00
C ALA A 527 1.88 3.31 -16.40
N LEU A 528 2.12 4.62 -16.23
CA LEU A 528 3.41 5.28 -16.50
C LEU A 528 4.59 4.64 -15.75
N TRP A 529 4.31 4.04 -14.59
CA TRP A 529 5.34 3.49 -13.70
C TRP A 529 5.68 2.03 -14.01
N ARG A 530 5.12 1.44 -15.06
CA ARG A 530 5.37 0.06 -15.48
C ARG A 530 5.98 0.03 -16.87
N HIS A 531 6.87 -0.93 -17.11
CA HIS A 531 7.41 -1.16 -18.43
C HIS A 531 6.29 -1.53 -19.44
N PRO A 532 6.23 -0.91 -20.65
CA PRO A 532 5.16 -1.16 -21.62
C PRO A 532 5.05 -2.62 -22.10
N ALA A 533 6.17 -3.35 -22.12
CA ALA A 533 6.19 -4.78 -22.48
C ALA A 533 5.66 -5.70 -21.37
N ALA A 534 5.30 -5.18 -20.20
CA ALA A 534 4.56 -5.93 -19.18
C ALA A 534 3.08 -6.06 -19.61
N ILE A 535 2.85 -6.72 -20.75
CA ILE A 535 1.52 -7.11 -21.20
C ILE A 535 0.93 -8.03 -20.10
N PRO A 536 -0.34 -7.86 -19.71
CA PRO A 536 -1.00 -8.82 -18.85
C PRO A 536 -0.94 -10.18 -19.53
N VAL A 537 -0.35 -11.18 -18.86
CA VAL A 537 -0.51 -12.58 -19.28
C VAL A 537 -2.02 -12.84 -19.33
N GLU A 538 -2.59 -13.00 -20.53
CA GLU A 538 -4.01 -13.24 -20.73
C GLU A 538 -4.42 -14.59 -20.13
N GLU A 539 -5.37 -14.48 -19.21
CA GLU A 539 -6.50 -15.34 -18.83
C GLU A 539 -6.37 -16.88 -18.82
N ALA A 540 -6.63 -17.45 -17.63
CA ALA A 540 -7.43 -18.66 -17.51
C ALA A 540 -8.57 -18.41 -16.52
N GLU A 541 -9.75 -18.26 -17.12
CA GLU A 541 -11.11 -18.46 -16.61
C GLU A 541 -11.76 -17.41 -15.70
N ALA A 542 -12.70 -16.70 -16.32
CA ALA A 542 -13.78 -15.97 -15.71
C ALA A 542 -14.61 -16.88 -14.78
N VAL A 543 -14.49 -16.66 -13.47
CA VAL A 543 -15.53 -17.07 -12.52
C VAL A 543 -16.72 -16.14 -12.72
N SER A 544 -17.70 -16.62 -13.49
CA SER A 544 -19.02 -16.02 -13.63
C SER A 544 -19.63 -15.83 -12.24
N THR A 545 -19.64 -14.59 -11.76
CA THR A 545 -20.20 -14.20 -10.47
C THR A 545 -21.63 -13.76 -10.69
N THR A 546 -22.56 -14.68 -10.43
CA THR A 546 -23.97 -14.33 -10.27
C THR A 546 -24.09 -13.51 -8.98
N ILE A 547 -24.30 -12.20 -9.13
CA ILE A 547 -24.47 -11.25 -8.02
C ILE A 547 -25.77 -11.60 -7.28
N ILE A 548 -25.65 -12.12 -6.06
CA ILE A 548 -26.74 -12.07 -5.08
C ILE A 548 -26.63 -10.73 -4.36
N SER A 549 -27.41 -9.76 -4.83
CA SER A 549 -27.55 -8.45 -4.21
C SER A 549 -28.27 -8.57 -2.86
N ALA A 550 -27.56 -8.28 -1.77
CA ALA A 550 -28.18 -8.01 -0.48
C ALA A 550 -28.31 -6.49 -0.33
N ASN A 551 -29.53 -5.99 -0.55
CA ASN A 551 -29.93 -4.62 -0.30
C ASN A 551 -29.67 -4.24 1.17
N ASN A 552 -28.96 -3.13 1.40
CA ASN A 552 -29.14 -2.34 2.60
C ASN A 552 -29.01 -0.84 2.30
N PRO A 553 -29.98 -0.01 2.72
CA PRO A 553 -30.00 1.42 2.45
C PRO A 553 -29.06 2.15 3.42
N GLY A 554 -28.19 3.01 2.87
CA GLY A 554 -27.38 3.94 3.67
C GLY A 554 -28.22 5.13 4.16
N PRO A 555 -27.94 5.69 5.34
CA PRO A 555 -28.54 6.94 5.75
C PRO A 555 -27.67 8.12 5.28
N HIS A 556 -28.24 8.96 4.43
CA HIS A 556 -27.85 10.36 4.29
C HIS A 556 -28.18 11.11 5.59
N LYS A 557 -27.24 11.91 6.11
CA LYS A 557 -27.57 13.13 6.87
C LYS A 557 -26.46 14.18 6.73
N GLN A 558 -26.87 15.33 6.24
CA GLN A 558 -26.18 16.61 6.32
C GLN A 558 -26.13 17.08 7.78
N SER A 559 -25.07 17.78 8.17
CA SER A 559 -25.16 18.79 9.23
C SER A 559 -24.11 19.88 9.04
N GLU A 560 -24.61 21.10 8.97
CA GLU A 560 -23.90 22.38 8.94
C GLU A 560 -23.34 22.77 10.32
N GLY A 561 -22.38 23.70 10.32
CA GLY A 561 -22.27 24.74 11.36
C GLY A 561 -21.42 24.44 12.61
N GLY A 562 -20.18 24.94 12.63
CA GLY A 562 -19.37 25.06 13.85
C GLY A 562 -18.29 26.13 13.71
N GLN A 563 -18.49 27.27 14.38
CA GLN A 563 -17.66 28.48 14.33
C GLN A 563 -16.21 28.30 14.85
N PRO A 564 -15.25 29.13 14.37
CA PRO A 564 -13.86 29.10 14.82
C PRO A 564 -13.70 29.71 16.22
N LYS A 565 -13.10 28.95 17.15
CA LYS A 565 -12.71 29.48 18.48
C LYS A 565 -11.41 30.29 18.39
N GLN A 566 -11.50 31.51 18.91
CA GLN A 566 -10.42 32.49 19.08
C GLN A 566 -9.29 32.00 20.01
N MET A 567 -8.10 32.51 19.70
CA MET A 567 -6.86 32.45 20.47
C MET A 567 -7.00 33.02 21.89
N THR A 568 -6.17 32.53 22.81
CA THR A 568 -5.72 33.31 23.98
C THR A 568 -4.20 33.23 24.14
N SER A 569 -3.62 34.44 24.07
CA SER A 569 -2.43 34.97 24.75
C SER A 569 -1.09 34.23 24.70
N ALA A 570 -0.16 34.89 24.01
CA ALA A 570 1.27 34.79 24.18
C ALA A 570 1.69 35.19 25.60
N GLU A 571 2.67 34.46 26.17
CA GLU A 571 3.56 35.00 27.19
C GLU A 571 4.92 34.26 27.16
N ASN A 572 5.98 35.07 27.02
CA ASN A 572 7.39 34.86 27.36
C ASN A 572 8.13 33.61 26.85
N ARG A 573 8.88 33.80 25.75
CA ARG A 573 10.17 33.10 25.55
C ARG A 573 11.29 34.12 25.26
N PRO A 574 12.42 34.04 25.97
CA PRO A 574 13.54 34.97 25.81
C PRO A 574 14.20 34.84 24.43
N ASP A 575 14.73 35.97 23.98
CA ASP A 575 15.41 36.20 22.71
C ASP A 575 16.46 35.15 22.34
N GLY A 576 16.56 34.83 21.04
CA GLY A 576 17.80 34.26 20.47
C GLY A 576 17.70 32.99 19.59
N TRP A 577 16.53 32.57 19.11
CA TRP A 577 16.43 31.36 18.24
C TRP A 577 16.61 31.62 16.73
N LEU A 578 16.59 32.88 16.29
CA LEU A 578 16.57 33.27 14.86
C LEU A 578 17.88 32.98 14.10
N TRP A 579 18.97 32.65 14.81
CA TRP A 579 20.31 32.48 14.22
C TRP A 579 20.88 31.05 14.29
N GLN A 580 20.06 30.04 14.59
CA GLN A 580 20.46 28.62 14.58
C GLN A 580 19.74 27.77 13.53
N LEU A 581 19.32 28.37 12.40
CA LEU A 581 18.95 27.59 11.21
C LEU A 581 20.22 27.06 10.55
N GLY A 582 20.54 25.81 10.85
CA GLY A 582 21.56 25.02 10.15
C GLY A 582 21.39 25.14 8.63
N LYS A 583 22.53 25.34 7.97
CA LYS A 583 22.66 25.54 6.52
C LYS A 583 21.84 24.52 5.72
N LEU A 584 20.79 24.98 5.03
CA LEU A 584 20.20 24.27 3.90
C LEU A 584 21.26 24.19 2.79
N THR A 585 21.96 23.07 2.68
CA THR A 585 23.00 22.86 1.67
C THR A 585 22.39 22.70 0.28
N LYS A 586 22.97 23.42 -0.71
CA LYS A 586 22.78 23.11 -2.12
C LYS A 586 23.46 21.76 -2.35
N LEU A 587 22.68 20.69 -2.50
CA LEU A 587 23.21 19.37 -2.85
C LEU A 587 23.83 19.41 -4.26
N THR A 588 24.92 18.68 -4.43
CA THR A 588 25.57 18.45 -5.73
C THR A 588 24.66 17.63 -6.66
N ALA A 589 24.91 17.66 -7.97
CA ALA A 589 24.16 16.84 -8.94
C ALA A 589 24.22 15.34 -8.59
N SER A 590 25.37 14.86 -8.11
CA SER A 590 25.55 13.47 -7.64
C SER A 590 24.66 13.14 -6.45
N GLU A 591 24.60 14.01 -5.43
CA GLU A 591 23.76 13.79 -4.26
C GLU A 591 22.26 13.81 -4.59
N MET A 592 21.84 14.59 -5.58
CA MET A 592 20.46 14.57 -6.04
C MET A 592 20.11 13.34 -6.89
N GLU A 593 21.09 12.77 -7.59
CA GLU A 593 20.91 11.50 -8.29
C GLU A 593 20.82 10.33 -7.32
N GLU A 594 21.66 10.32 -6.28
CA GLU A 594 21.54 9.39 -5.17
C GLU A 594 20.16 9.46 -4.50
N TRP A 595 19.65 10.67 -4.28
CA TRP A 595 18.32 10.89 -3.71
C TRP A 595 17.20 10.33 -4.62
N SER A 596 17.27 10.58 -5.93
CA SER A 596 16.31 10.05 -6.89
C SER A 596 16.35 8.51 -6.93
N SER A 597 17.54 7.94 -6.97
CA SER A 597 17.78 6.49 -6.95
C SER A 597 17.29 5.84 -5.65
N GLU A 598 17.40 6.54 -4.52
CA GLU A 598 16.82 6.10 -3.26
C GLU A 598 15.28 6.08 -3.30
N GLY A 599 14.65 7.05 -3.97
CA GLY A 599 13.21 7.05 -4.23
C GLY A 599 12.75 5.84 -5.05
N ASP A 600 13.46 5.53 -6.14
CA ASP A 600 13.20 4.35 -6.99
C ASP A 600 13.30 3.05 -6.19
N ARG A 601 14.35 2.95 -5.37
CA ARG A 601 14.58 1.83 -4.47
C ARG A 601 13.40 1.64 -3.50
N VAL A 602 12.96 2.71 -2.85
CA VAL A 602 11.81 2.66 -1.92
C VAL A 602 10.53 2.23 -2.65
N GLN A 603 10.27 2.75 -3.86
CA GLN A 603 9.12 2.33 -4.67
C GLN A 603 9.16 0.83 -4.96
N TRP A 604 10.31 0.32 -5.40
CA TRP A 604 10.51 -1.09 -5.73
C TRP A 604 10.30 -2.01 -4.51
N PHE A 605 10.93 -1.71 -3.37
CA PHE A 605 10.75 -2.52 -2.14
C PHE A 605 9.31 -2.48 -1.61
N ARG A 606 8.63 -1.33 -1.69
CA ARG A 606 7.22 -1.24 -1.28
C ARG A 606 6.30 -2.04 -2.21
N ALA A 607 6.61 -2.08 -3.51
CA ALA A 607 5.88 -2.91 -4.48
C ALA A 607 6.13 -4.42 -4.26
N GLU A 608 7.36 -4.82 -3.95
CA GLU A 608 7.73 -6.19 -3.56
C GLU A 608 6.91 -6.65 -2.34
N ALA A 609 6.99 -5.87 -1.25
CA ALA A 609 6.26 -6.17 -0.02
C ALA A 609 4.74 -6.17 -0.24
N GLU A 610 4.20 -5.33 -1.12
CA GLU A 610 2.77 -5.36 -1.47
C GLU A 610 2.37 -6.65 -2.18
N MET A 611 3.16 -7.08 -3.15
CA MET A 611 2.93 -8.32 -3.89
C MET A 611 2.98 -9.52 -2.93
N GLN A 612 4.02 -9.62 -2.10
CA GLN A 612 4.19 -10.71 -1.12
C GLN A 612 3.03 -10.74 -0.11
N ARG A 613 2.61 -9.59 0.43
CA ARG A 613 1.50 -9.54 1.38
C ARG A 613 0.17 -9.99 0.80
N TRP A 614 -0.12 -9.68 -0.47
CA TRP A 614 -1.34 -10.18 -1.12
C TRP A 614 -1.23 -11.66 -1.46
N GLN A 615 -0.02 -12.15 -1.75
CA GLN A 615 0.25 -13.58 -1.91
C GLN A 615 -0.05 -14.35 -0.63
N GLU A 616 0.60 -13.93 0.46
CA GLU A 616 0.38 -14.47 1.80
C GLU A 616 -1.10 -14.41 2.18
N GLN A 617 -1.80 -13.30 1.90
CA GLN A 617 -3.20 -13.14 2.26
C GLN A 617 -4.09 -14.23 1.66
N TYR A 618 -4.03 -14.50 0.35
CA TYR A 618 -4.93 -15.49 -0.24
C TYR A 618 -4.57 -16.91 0.20
N GLU A 619 -3.28 -17.21 0.36
CA GLU A 619 -2.78 -18.50 0.85
C GLU A 619 -3.22 -18.77 2.30
N GLN A 620 -3.10 -17.77 3.17
CA GLN A 620 -3.57 -17.82 4.56
C GLN A 620 -5.08 -18.03 4.62
N LYS A 621 -5.85 -17.29 3.81
CA LYS A 621 -7.32 -17.40 3.80
C LYS A 621 -7.80 -18.75 3.28
N LEU A 622 -7.11 -19.31 2.30
CA LEU A 622 -7.37 -20.67 1.82
C LEU A 622 -7.15 -21.71 2.94
N ALA A 623 -6.06 -21.57 3.68
CA ALA A 623 -5.79 -22.43 4.82
C ALA A 623 -6.82 -22.28 5.94
N GLU A 624 -7.23 -21.05 6.25
CA GLU A 624 -8.29 -20.75 7.22
C GLU A 624 -9.62 -21.38 6.80
N LEU A 625 -9.96 -21.35 5.50
CA LEU A 625 -11.19 -21.97 4.98
C LEU A 625 -11.14 -23.51 5.10
N LEU A 626 -10.01 -24.12 4.77
CA LEU A 626 -9.80 -25.57 4.94
C LEU A 626 -9.85 -25.99 6.41
N ARG A 627 -9.30 -25.19 7.32
CA ARG A 627 -9.39 -25.40 8.77
C ARG A 627 -10.80 -25.21 9.28
N THR A 628 -11.53 -24.22 8.77
CA THR A 628 -12.94 -23.97 9.10
C THR A 628 -13.78 -25.19 8.75
N ARG A 629 -13.59 -25.77 7.55
CA ARG A 629 -14.20 -27.04 7.16
C ARG A 629 -13.89 -28.16 8.16
N ARG A 630 -12.61 -28.37 8.50
CA ARG A 630 -12.18 -29.42 9.44
C ARG A 630 -12.78 -29.23 10.84
N SER A 631 -12.82 -27.98 11.32
CA SER A 631 -13.42 -27.60 12.59
C SER A 631 -14.92 -27.92 12.61
N PHE A 632 -15.66 -27.57 11.56
CA PHE A 632 -17.08 -27.91 11.46
C PHE A 632 -17.33 -29.42 11.42
N LYS A 633 -16.53 -30.19 10.67
CA LYS A 633 -16.62 -31.66 10.67
C LYS A 633 -16.37 -32.25 12.05
N ARG A 634 -15.37 -31.75 12.78
CA ARG A 634 -15.14 -32.20 14.16
C ARG A 634 -16.33 -31.85 15.04
N MET A 635 -16.83 -30.62 14.98
CA MET A 635 -17.95 -30.22 15.83
C MET A 635 -19.19 -31.09 15.56
N ASP A 636 -19.47 -31.46 14.30
CA ASP A 636 -20.49 -32.47 13.98
C ASP A 636 -20.23 -33.80 14.71
N GLN A 637 -19.01 -34.35 14.61
CA GLN A 637 -18.64 -35.59 15.29
C GLN A 637 -18.76 -35.52 16.81
N THR A 638 -18.26 -34.43 17.42
CA THR A 638 -18.32 -34.20 18.87
C THR A 638 -19.76 -34.14 19.34
N TRP A 639 -20.61 -33.34 18.68
CA TRP A 639 -22.03 -33.24 19.04
C TRP A 639 -22.80 -34.54 18.78
N THR A 640 -22.43 -35.30 17.73
CA THR A 640 -23.00 -36.63 17.47
C THR A 640 -22.63 -37.62 18.58
N THR A 641 -21.39 -37.59 19.06
CA THR A 641 -20.93 -38.43 20.17
C THR A 641 -21.65 -38.08 21.47
N LEU A 642 -21.77 -36.79 21.78
CA LEU A 642 -22.53 -36.31 22.95
C LEU A 642 -24.01 -36.69 22.85
N ALA A 643 -24.61 -36.67 21.66
CA ALA A 643 -25.98 -37.09 21.44
C ALA A 643 -26.19 -38.60 21.64
N ALA A 644 -25.14 -39.40 21.50
CA ALA A 644 -25.16 -40.85 21.64
C ALA A 644 -24.95 -41.33 23.08
N GLN A 645 -24.54 -40.46 24.01
CA GLN A 645 -24.41 -40.80 25.43
C GLN A 645 -25.82 -40.94 26.06
N PRO A 646 -26.25 -42.16 26.43
CA PRO A 646 -27.60 -42.39 26.92
C PRO A 646 -27.77 -41.83 28.33
N SER A 647 -28.82 -41.05 28.53
CA SER A 647 -29.28 -40.63 29.85
C SER A 647 -30.81 -40.51 29.80
N GLU A 648 -31.51 -41.42 30.47
CA GLU A 648 -32.98 -41.46 30.55
C GLU A 648 -33.57 -40.16 31.14
N SER A 649 -32.78 -39.43 31.94
CA SER A 649 -33.18 -38.17 32.58
C SER A 649 -32.89 -36.90 31.75
N ARG A 650 -32.29 -37.01 30.55
CA ARG A 650 -31.76 -35.86 29.78
C ARG A 650 -32.13 -35.86 28.30
N VAL A 651 -33.35 -36.27 27.94
CA VAL A 651 -33.85 -36.29 26.54
C VAL A 651 -33.65 -34.95 25.81
N GLY A 652 -33.81 -33.81 26.51
CA GLY A 652 -33.59 -32.47 25.95
C GLY A 652 -32.13 -32.21 25.55
N TYR A 653 -31.15 -32.76 26.28
CA TYR A 653 -29.73 -32.63 25.96
C TYR A 653 -29.41 -33.37 24.66
N SER A 654 -29.90 -34.61 24.52
CA SER A 654 -29.71 -35.40 23.29
C SER A 654 -30.37 -34.73 22.08
N ALA A 655 -31.56 -34.15 22.25
CA ALA A 655 -32.24 -33.40 21.19
C ALA A 655 -31.43 -32.16 20.75
N TYR A 656 -30.94 -31.36 21.70
CA TYR A 656 -30.11 -30.19 21.42
C TYR A 656 -28.77 -30.58 20.77
N ALA A 657 -28.12 -31.64 21.25
CA ALA A 657 -26.87 -32.14 20.69
C ALA A 657 -27.05 -32.59 19.22
N ARG A 658 -28.14 -33.32 18.90
CA ARG A 658 -28.48 -33.67 17.51
C ARG A 658 -28.71 -32.45 16.63
N GLN A 659 -29.41 -31.43 17.15
CA GLN A 659 -29.61 -30.18 16.43
C GLN A 659 -28.27 -29.50 16.12
N LYS A 660 -27.33 -29.46 17.07
CA LYS A 660 -25.99 -28.88 16.86
C LYS A 660 -25.15 -29.70 15.90
N ALA A 661 -25.20 -31.04 15.96
CA ALA A 661 -24.53 -31.91 15.00
C ALA A 661 -24.95 -31.59 13.56
N VAL A 662 -26.26 -31.57 13.29
CA VAL A 662 -26.82 -31.23 11.97
C VAL A 662 -26.44 -29.81 11.54
N MET A 663 -26.46 -28.84 12.46
CA MET A 663 -26.05 -27.46 12.16
C MET A 663 -24.60 -27.41 11.66
N TYR A 664 -23.66 -28.07 12.36
CA TYR A 664 -22.25 -28.08 11.97
C TYR A 664 -22.00 -28.89 10.70
N ARG A 665 -22.74 -29.98 10.49
CA ARG A 665 -22.68 -30.75 9.24
C ARG A 665 -23.02 -29.90 8.02
N LYS A 666 -24.15 -29.19 8.05
CA LYS A 666 -24.56 -28.28 6.98
C LYS A 666 -23.53 -27.19 6.71
N ARG A 667 -22.84 -26.72 7.75
CA ARG A 667 -21.78 -25.71 7.62
C ARG A 667 -20.51 -26.29 7.00
N ALA A 668 -20.16 -27.54 7.32
CA ALA A 668 -19.07 -28.24 6.67
C ALA A 668 -19.36 -28.48 5.18
N GLU A 669 -20.57 -28.93 4.84
CA GLU A 669 -21.04 -29.10 3.45
C GLU A 669 -21.00 -27.78 2.67
N LEU A 670 -21.44 -26.68 3.28
CA LEU A 670 -21.33 -25.35 2.67
C LEU A 670 -19.86 -24.96 2.41
N ALA A 671 -18.97 -25.18 3.39
CA ALA A 671 -17.55 -24.87 3.23
C ALA A 671 -16.93 -25.71 2.09
N GLU A 672 -17.29 -26.99 1.96
CA GLU A 672 -16.85 -27.87 0.87
C GLU A 672 -17.33 -27.37 -0.49
N LYS A 673 -18.62 -27.02 -0.59
CA LYS A 673 -19.18 -26.43 -1.80
C LYS A 673 -18.42 -25.15 -2.18
N LEU A 674 -18.22 -24.24 -1.22
CA LEU A 674 -17.51 -22.98 -1.48
C LEU A 674 -16.08 -23.23 -1.96
N ILE A 675 -15.34 -24.15 -1.33
CA ILE A 675 -13.98 -24.54 -1.75
C ILE A 675 -13.96 -25.03 -3.21
N ALA A 676 -14.94 -25.85 -3.60
CA ALA A 676 -15.09 -26.30 -4.98
C ALA A 676 -15.43 -25.14 -5.93
N ASP A 677 -16.39 -24.28 -5.56
CA ASP A 677 -16.84 -23.13 -6.35
C ASP A 677 -15.71 -22.13 -6.63
N ILE A 678 -14.76 -21.96 -5.71
CA ILE A 678 -13.59 -21.08 -5.89
C ILE A 678 -12.39 -21.78 -6.58
N GLY A 679 -12.56 -23.01 -7.07
CA GLY A 679 -11.58 -23.72 -7.90
C GLY A 679 -10.51 -24.52 -7.15
N TYR A 680 -10.76 -24.91 -5.91
CA TYR A 680 -9.83 -25.73 -5.10
C TYR A 680 -10.43 -27.08 -4.70
N SER A 681 -11.20 -27.71 -5.59
CA SER A 681 -11.83 -29.03 -5.37
C SER A 681 -10.81 -30.13 -5.08
N ASP A 682 -9.62 -30.05 -5.67
CA ASP A 682 -8.50 -30.97 -5.42
C ASP A 682 -8.03 -30.95 -3.95
N LEU A 683 -8.20 -29.83 -3.23
CA LEU A 683 -7.86 -29.73 -1.80
C LEU A 683 -8.91 -30.38 -0.89
N LEU A 684 -9.99 -30.91 -1.46
CA LEU A 684 -10.98 -31.68 -0.72
C LEU A 684 -10.57 -33.15 -0.56
N GLU A 685 -9.68 -33.64 -1.41
CA GLU A 685 -9.18 -35.03 -1.37
C GLU A 685 -8.43 -35.34 -0.06
N PRO A 686 -8.50 -36.58 0.46
CA PRO A 686 -7.94 -36.92 1.77
C PRO A 686 -6.42 -36.73 1.90
N ASP A 687 -5.68 -36.92 0.81
CA ASP A 687 -4.22 -36.87 0.71
C ASP A 687 -3.70 -35.52 0.17
N ALA A 688 -4.59 -34.57 -0.12
CA ALA A 688 -4.21 -33.28 -0.66
C ALA A 688 -3.35 -32.46 0.32
N SER A 689 -2.14 -32.11 -0.13
CA SER A 689 -1.23 -31.22 0.60
C SER A 689 -1.37 -29.78 0.12
N LEU A 690 -1.90 -28.92 1.00
CA LEU A 690 -1.95 -27.47 0.75
C LEU A 690 -0.53 -26.90 0.52
N VAL A 691 0.46 -27.39 1.28
CA VAL A 691 1.85 -26.91 1.21
C VAL A 691 2.45 -27.21 -0.16
N GLU A 692 2.32 -28.44 -0.65
CA GLU A 692 2.82 -28.83 -1.97
C GLU A 692 2.12 -28.07 -3.10
N ARG A 693 0.82 -27.81 -2.95
CA ARG A 693 0.10 -26.98 -3.92
C ARG A 693 0.63 -25.55 -3.94
N ILE A 694 0.74 -24.90 -2.78
CA ILE A 694 1.28 -23.53 -2.68
C ILE A 694 2.70 -23.47 -3.24
N GLN A 695 3.54 -24.46 -2.93
CA GLN A 695 4.90 -24.53 -3.43
C GLN A 695 4.93 -24.62 -4.97
N ARG A 696 4.11 -25.48 -5.58
CA ARG A 696 3.97 -25.56 -7.04
C ARG A 696 3.47 -24.25 -7.66
N GLU A 697 2.47 -23.62 -7.06
CA GLU A 697 1.95 -22.33 -7.53
C GLU A 697 3.04 -21.24 -7.45
N ARG A 698 3.80 -21.18 -6.35
CA ARG A 698 4.92 -20.25 -6.18
C ARG A 698 6.05 -20.48 -7.19
N GLU A 699 6.45 -21.73 -7.41
CA GLU A 699 7.47 -22.09 -8.39
C GLU A 699 7.07 -21.68 -9.82
N GLU A 700 5.80 -21.90 -10.20
CA GLU A 700 5.30 -21.46 -11.50
C GLU A 700 5.31 -19.93 -11.62
N GLN A 701 4.96 -19.21 -10.56
CA GLN A 701 5.01 -17.75 -10.51
C GLN A 701 6.45 -17.23 -10.68
N GLU A 702 7.41 -17.87 -10.01
CA GLU A 702 8.83 -17.56 -10.13
C GLU A 702 9.36 -17.84 -11.54
N ARG A 703 8.92 -18.92 -12.20
CA ARG A 703 9.24 -19.20 -13.60
C ARG A 703 8.69 -18.13 -14.54
N VAL A 704 7.45 -17.69 -14.34
CA VAL A 704 6.84 -16.60 -15.12
C VAL A 704 7.63 -15.29 -14.93
N LEU A 705 8.00 -14.98 -13.69
CA LEU A 705 8.87 -13.85 -13.34
C LEU A 705 10.23 -13.92 -14.06
N ALA A 706 10.91 -15.06 -13.96
CA ALA A 706 12.22 -15.27 -14.57
C ALA A 706 12.14 -15.17 -16.11
N LYS A 707 11.11 -15.75 -16.72
CA LYS A 707 10.86 -15.67 -18.16
C LYS A 707 10.64 -14.22 -18.60
N ALA A 708 9.82 -13.45 -17.88
CA ALA A 708 9.59 -12.04 -18.16
C ALA A 708 10.89 -11.22 -18.08
N MET A 709 11.77 -11.51 -17.11
CA MET A 709 13.07 -10.83 -16.96
C MET A 709 14.10 -11.24 -18.02
N SER A 710 13.93 -12.40 -18.68
CA SER A 710 14.84 -12.91 -19.73
C SER A 710 14.51 -12.45 -21.16
N ILE A 711 13.25 -12.07 -21.41
CA ILE A 711 12.76 -11.66 -22.75
C ILE A 711 12.99 -10.16 -23.02
N SER A 712 13.15 -9.37 -21.96
CA SER A 712 13.62 -7.98 -21.96
C SER A 712 15.13 -7.94 -21.80
#